data_AF-A0A1V5FVK4-F1
#
_entry.id   AF-A0A1V5FVK4-F1
#
_cell.length_a   1.000
_cell.length_b   1.000
_cell.length_c   1.000
_cell.angle_alpha   90.00
_cell.angle_beta   90.00
_cell.angle_gamma   90.00
#
_symmetry.space_group_name_H-M   'P 1'
#
loop_
_entity.id
_entity.type
_entity.pdbx_description
1 polymer ?
#
loop_
_entity_poly.entity_id
_entity_poly.type
_entity_poly.pdbx_seq_one_letter_code
_entity_poly.pdbx_strand_id
1 'polypeptide(L)'
;MANLLNVREEIRSSVARNALASELSNALDGLFTIETHSKHEAFDWRYIVLHCKPTRTIADALLLDREVLALIVNSTKLQVRTIHVAKDIISASQGRLDPAFALVVHADTTGDEKLRNWGRELGYKIVPIYRPRAGAIPTTELLRRSLARDLFTYDPFSLTGPVLADSEFFGRRNTAIDTLRQLQSGRILSIFGIRKLGKTSLINRVVTLARESGEPQIAMIDCSVDGFNSLTAPEALKAIAKVAKMAATRGYAHITEALKRSDKELVPVFDDLWSTATPKPLTLIFDEVDYITPASPTRAHWRKDFNVFWREFRVVYQEAQRMGFPLSVLVSGVSSHAFRVESFDGIENSVLHFVPEGYLAPFARQASKQMIKDLCKRCGLVLSDEDQDLFAATCGDFPYWIRLAGSYLHRSIDIQGRPKTIDRELLERLLKDFIDSEGVDAARVALEDLRRKTAEPIDLLHRAAAVPHLPLAEGKLLLRYGLAEQKPQGVCVASSMIRAGLAALSEAAPPVQATLDIAEGPVQLLLEPEEWAEELAVINRRRNTLERKLREFIRFSLKFSAQAGENWVDKVLKSLPERARTELAPLSGDALLNKLYWKDLGAVIAKHWTSFEKVIGDKRRFEMAMELLNDRPDAHAKPVDAADIALYRRELVWLEERLA
;
A
#
# COMPACT_ATOMS: atom_id res chain seq x y z
N MET A 1 6.52 43.32 -29.86
CA MET A 1 6.96 43.40 -28.45
C MET A 1 6.35 42.21 -27.72
N ALA A 2 7.14 41.45 -26.96
CA ALA A 2 6.59 40.33 -26.18
C ALA A 2 5.63 40.89 -25.12
N ASN A 3 4.36 40.47 -25.15
CA ASN A 3 3.38 40.83 -24.13
C ASN A 3 3.69 40.00 -22.87
N LEU A 4 4.63 40.49 -22.05
CA LEU A 4 5.03 39.93 -20.75
C LEU A 4 3.95 40.14 -19.69
N LEU A 5 2.73 39.66 -19.99
CA LEU A 5 1.52 39.82 -19.17
C LEU A 5 1.63 39.02 -17.86
N ASN A 6 2.35 37.89 -17.87
CA ASN A 6 2.60 37.06 -16.71
C ASN A 6 3.79 37.54 -15.86
N VAL A 7 4.32 38.75 -16.08
CA VAL A 7 5.41 39.33 -15.31
C VAL A 7 4.90 40.50 -14.49
N ARG A 8 5.27 40.55 -13.20
CA ARG A 8 5.00 41.71 -12.35
C ARG A 8 5.53 43.00 -12.99
N GLU A 9 4.71 44.06 -12.94
CA GLU A 9 5.02 45.34 -13.58
C GLU A 9 6.39 45.89 -13.16
N GLU A 10 6.71 45.79 -11.87
CA GLU A 10 7.95 46.27 -11.25
C GLU A 10 9.23 45.67 -11.86
N ILE A 11 9.17 44.42 -12.35
CA ILE A 11 10.33 43.70 -12.90
C ILE A 11 10.25 43.50 -14.41
N ARG A 12 9.14 43.90 -15.06
CA ARG A 12 8.88 43.65 -16.49
C ARG A 12 9.99 44.21 -17.38
N SER A 13 10.49 45.41 -17.08
CA SER A 13 11.61 46.01 -17.81
C SER A 13 12.91 45.20 -17.70
N SER A 14 13.17 44.59 -16.54
CA SER A 14 14.37 43.78 -16.30
C SER A 14 14.31 42.44 -17.03
N VAL A 15 13.12 41.80 -17.04
CA VAL A 15 12.87 40.55 -17.76
C VAL A 15 12.93 40.78 -19.26
N ALA A 16 12.35 41.88 -19.76
CA ALA A 16 12.37 42.24 -21.19
C ALA A 16 13.80 42.46 -21.73
N ARG A 17 14.72 42.97 -20.91
CA ARG A 17 16.13 43.16 -21.30
C ARG A 17 16.93 41.86 -21.37
N ASN A 18 16.41 40.76 -20.83
CA ASN A 18 17.07 39.47 -20.81
C ASN A 18 16.34 38.48 -21.74
N ALA A 19 16.92 38.22 -22.90
CA ALA A 19 16.30 37.40 -23.94
C ALA A 19 15.82 36.03 -23.43
N LEU A 20 16.63 35.32 -22.63
CA LEU A 20 16.27 34.00 -22.09
C LEU A 20 15.16 34.07 -21.04
N ALA A 21 15.16 35.11 -20.20
CA ALA A 21 14.11 35.30 -19.21
C ALA A 21 12.77 35.66 -19.87
N SER A 22 12.80 36.55 -20.89
CA SER A 22 11.63 36.91 -21.68
C SER A 22 11.07 35.71 -22.45
N GLU A 23 11.96 34.90 -23.03
CA GLU A 23 11.60 33.68 -23.75
C GLU A 23 10.92 32.66 -22.82
N LEU A 24 11.50 32.42 -21.64
CA LEU A 24 10.91 31.51 -20.66
C LEU A 24 9.59 32.06 -20.12
N SER A 25 9.48 33.37 -19.90
CA SER A 25 8.25 34.02 -19.49
C SER A 25 7.11 33.74 -20.46
N ASN A 26 7.35 33.89 -21.77
CA ASN A 26 6.33 33.61 -22.79
C ASN A 26 5.95 32.12 -22.79
N ALA A 27 6.93 31.23 -22.62
CA ALA A 27 6.69 29.80 -22.57
C ALA A 27 5.92 29.36 -21.31
N LEU A 28 6.02 30.12 -20.21
CA LEU A 28 5.28 29.90 -18.97
C LEU A 28 3.97 30.69 -18.89
N ASP A 29 3.60 31.45 -19.93
CA ASP A 29 2.38 32.23 -19.93
C ASP A 29 1.14 31.35 -19.75
N GLY A 30 0.20 31.78 -18.90
CA GLY A 30 -0.94 30.97 -18.48
C GLY A 30 -0.62 29.76 -17.58
N LEU A 31 0.66 29.49 -17.28
CA LEU A 31 1.09 28.42 -16.36
C LEU A 31 1.63 28.99 -15.05
N PHE A 32 2.51 29.98 -15.12
CA PHE A 32 3.15 30.65 -13.98
C PHE A 32 3.20 32.16 -14.19
N THR A 33 3.15 32.92 -13.09
CA THR A 33 3.52 34.34 -13.04
C THR A 33 4.94 34.49 -12.50
N ILE A 34 5.72 35.40 -13.08
CA ILE A 34 7.08 35.71 -12.63
C ILE A 34 7.00 36.82 -11.58
N GLU A 35 7.39 36.46 -10.35
CA GLU A 35 7.35 37.34 -9.18
C GLU A 35 8.68 38.05 -8.93
N THR A 36 9.80 37.41 -9.27
CA THR A 36 11.15 37.99 -9.11
C THR A 36 12.06 37.60 -10.29
N HIS A 37 13.06 38.43 -10.54
CA HIS A 37 14.15 38.16 -11.49
C HIS A 37 15.47 38.64 -10.89
N SER A 38 16.46 37.76 -10.87
CA SER A 38 17.81 38.06 -10.42
C SER A 38 18.86 37.28 -11.21
N LYS A 39 20.13 37.63 -11.01
CA LYS A 39 21.28 36.90 -11.54
C LYS A 39 22.05 36.32 -10.39
N HIS A 40 22.58 35.12 -10.58
CA HIS A 40 23.42 34.44 -9.61
C HIS A 40 24.66 33.90 -10.31
N GLU A 41 25.84 34.11 -9.72
CA GLU A 41 27.10 33.62 -10.25
C GLU A 41 27.67 32.59 -9.27
N ALA A 42 27.94 31.39 -9.78
CA ALA A 42 28.52 30.30 -9.00
C ALA A 42 29.28 29.34 -9.93
N PHE A 43 30.42 28.83 -9.48
CA PHE A 43 31.23 27.85 -10.22
C PHE A 43 31.56 28.28 -11.67
N ASP A 44 31.94 29.54 -11.85
CA ASP A 44 32.23 30.20 -13.14
C ASP A 44 31.05 30.25 -14.12
N TRP A 45 29.83 29.94 -13.65
CA TRP A 45 28.62 29.99 -14.46
C TRP A 45 27.71 31.12 -14.00
N ARG A 46 27.04 31.75 -14.98
CA ARG A 46 26.00 32.74 -14.76
C ARG A 46 24.64 32.08 -14.90
N TYR A 47 23.84 32.20 -13.85
CA TYR A 47 22.47 31.74 -13.79
C TYR A 47 21.51 32.92 -13.81
N ILE A 48 20.40 32.75 -14.51
CA ILE A 48 19.25 33.63 -14.34
C ILE A 48 18.29 32.90 -13.41
N VAL A 49 17.83 33.60 -12.39
CA VAL A 49 16.98 33.06 -11.34
C VAL A 49 15.64 33.79 -11.42
N LEU A 50 14.57 33.01 -11.52
CA LEU A 50 13.20 33.50 -11.47
C LEU A 50 12.46 32.79 -10.35
N HIS A 51 11.62 33.51 -9.63
CA HIS A 51 10.62 32.90 -8.77
C HIS A 51 9.28 32.92 -9.51
N CYS A 52 8.74 31.73 -9.72
CA CYS A 52 7.57 31.50 -10.53
C CYS A 52 6.41 31.08 -9.61
N LYS A 53 5.39 31.92 -9.51
CA LYS A 53 4.16 31.56 -8.80
C LYS A 53 3.24 30.77 -9.74
N PRO A 54 2.84 29.54 -9.39
CA PRO A 54 1.93 28.78 -10.24
C PRO A 54 0.55 29.45 -10.32
N THR A 55 -0.07 29.41 -11.49
CA THR A 55 -1.50 29.73 -11.63
C THR A 55 -2.33 28.75 -10.79
N ARG A 56 -3.56 29.12 -10.42
CA ARG A 56 -4.42 28.25 -9.58
C ARG A 56 -4.55 26.83 -10.15
N THR A 57 -4.75 26.70 -11.46
CA THR A 57 -4.85 25.42 -12.15
C THR A 57 -3.57 24.59 -12.02
N ILE A 58 -2.40 25.22 -12.13
CA ILE A 58 -1.11 24.55 -12.02
C ILE A 58 -0.76 24.21 -10.58
N ALA A 59 -1.02 25.12 -9.63
CA ALA A 59 -0.84 24.90 -8.20
C ALA A 59 -1.65 23.69 -7.73
N ASP A 60 -2.92 23.63 -8.15
CA ASP A 60 -3.85 22.56 -7.85
C ASP A 60 -3.42 21.20 -8.45
N ALA A 61 -2.95 21.20 -9.70
CA ALA A 61 -2.48 20.00 -10.38
C ALA A 61 -1.14 19.47 -9.86
N LEU A 62 -0.26 20.37 -9.43
CA LEU A 62 1.09 20.06 -8.93
C LEU A 62 1.15 19.85 -7.42
N LEU A 63 0.05 20.12 -6.70
CA LEU A 63 0.03 20.23 -5.23
C LEU A 63 1.08 21.21 -4.70
N LEU A 64 1.35 22.29 -5.45
CA LEU A 64 2.25 23.35 -5.02
C LEU A 64 1.48 24.40 -4.22
N ASP A 65 1.93 24.67 -3.01
CA ASP A 65 1.44 25.74 -2.14
C ASP A 65 2.36 26.98 -2.13
N ARG A 66 3.56 26.86 -2.72
CA ARG A 66 4.62 27.88 -2.74
C ARG A 66 5.03 28.28 -4.15
N GLU A 67 5.83 29.34 -4.23
CA GLU A 67 6.52 29.72 -5.46
C GLU A 67 7.57 28.66 -5.83
N VAL A 68 7.86 28.52 -7.12
CA VAL A 68 8.83 27.56 -7.64
C VAL A 68 10.06 28.28 -8.15
N LEU A 69 11.24 27.70 -7.91
CA LEU A 69 12.48 28.15 -8.53
C LEU A 69 12.49 27.80 -10.02
N ALA A 70 12.69 28.78 -10.89
CA ALA A 70 13.13 28.52 -12.27
C ALA A 70 14.56 29.03 -12.47
N LEU A 71 15.47 28.10 -12.79
CA LEU A 71 16.90 28.34 -12.96
C LEU A 71 17.28 28.18 -14.43
N ILE A 72 17.81 29.23 -15.05
CA ILE A 72 18.23 29.22 -16.45
C ILE A 72 19.75 29.18 -16.52
N VAL A 73 20.30 28.20 -17.25
CA VAL A 73 21.73 28.05 -17.50
C VAL A 73 22.00 27.74 -18.97
N ASN A 74 22.75 28.60 -19.66
CA ASN A 74 23.04 28.43 -21.09
C ASN A 74 24.30 27.56 -21.35
N SER A 75 24.35 26.36 -20.75
CA SER A 75 25.45 25.41 -20.88
C SER A 75 25.05 24.18 -21.69
N THR A 76 25.94 23.72 -22.58
CA THR A 76 25.78 22.50 -23.39
C THR A 76 26.35 21.25 -22.71
N LYS A 77 27.01 21.41 -21.55
CA LYS A 77 27.54 20.31 -20.75
C LYS A 77 27.18 20.58 -19.30
N LEU A 78 26.01 20.11 -18.87
CA LEU A 78 25.57 20.27 -17.49
C LEU A 78 26.43 19.44 -16.54
N GLN A 79 26.50 19.88 -15.29
CA GLN A 79 27.18 19.21 -14.19
C GLN A 79 26.27 19.18 -12.97
N VAL A 80 26.46 18.21 -12.08
CA VAL A 80 25.67 18.03 -10.84
C VAL A 80 25.62 19.31 -10.00
N ARG A 81 26.67 20.15 -10.05
CA ARG A 81 26.72 21.47 -9.39
C ARG A 81 25.55 22.40 -9.71
N THR A 82 24.87 22.24 -10.85
CA THR A 82 23.65 23.00 -11.16
C THR A 82 22.52 22.71 -10.16
N ILE A 83 22.39 21.47 -9.69
CA ILE A 83 21.40 21.11 -8.67
C ILE A 83 21.80 21.65 -7.29
N HIS A 84 23.11 21.67 -6.98
CA HIS A 84 23.61 22.30 -5.75
C HIS A 84 23.29 23.80 -5.73
N VAL A 85 23.49 24.52 -6.83
CA VAL A 85 23.09 25.94 -6.95
C VAL A 85 21.59 26.12 -6.73
N ALA A 86 20.75 25.26 -7.31
CA ALA A 86 19.30 25.32 -7.09
C ALA A 86 18.95 25.11 -5.60
N LYS A 87 19.58 24.13 -4.95
CA LYS A 87 19.42 23.85 -3.51
C LYS A 87 19.82 25.04 -2.64
N ASP A 88 20.94 25.68 -2.94
CA ASP A 88 21.44 26.81 -2.16
C ASP A 88 20.47 28.00 -2.25
N ILE A 89 19.96 28.27 -3.46
CA ILE A 89 18.95 29.32 -3.69
C ILE A 89 17.63 29.01 -2.97
N ILE A 90 17.14 27.78 -3.05
CA ILE A 90 15.92 27.35 -2.34
C ILE A 90 16.09 27.50 -0.83
N SER A 91 17.23 27.06 -0.28
CA SER A 91 17.54 27.16 1.14
C SER A 91 17.64 28.62 1.60
N ALA A 92 18.25 29.48 0.79
CA ALA A 92 18.37 30.92 1.07
C ALA A 92 17.03 31.67 0.98
N SER A 93 15.99 31.08 0.36
CA SER A 93 14.67 31.71 0.21
C SER A 93 13.83 31.74 1.50
N GLN A 94 14.35 31.21 2.62
CA GLN A 94 13.68 31.17 3.93
C GLN A 94 12.26 30.56 3.86
N GLY A 95 12.08 29.54 3.01
CA GLY A 95 10.82 28.82 2.85
C GLY A 95 9.81 29.46 1.89
N ARG A 96 10.15 30.57 1.23
CA ARG A 96 9.32 31.17 0.17
C ARG A 96 9.15 30.25 -1.03
N LEU A 97 10.21 29.55 -1.41
CA LEU A 97 10.19 28.59 -2.52
C LEU A 97 9.80 27.19 -2.03
N ASP A 98 9.23 26.39 -2.94
CA ASP A 98 9.01 24.98 -2.72
C ASP A 98 10.34 24.27 -2.44
N PRO A 99 10.45 23.50 -1.33
CA PRO A 99 11.71 22.91 -0.90
C PRO A 99 12.18 21.73 -1.77
N ALA A 100 11.31 21.18 -2.63
CA ALA A 100 11.57 19.95 -3.38
C ALA A 100 11.29 20.07 -4.88
N PHE A 101 10.91 21.24 -5.41
CA PHE A 101 10.53 21.41 -6.81
C PHE A 101 11.27 22.57 -7.49
N ALA A 102 11.83 22.32 -8.70
CA ALA A 102 12.43 23.37 -9.52
C ALA A 102 12.31 23.12 -11.03
N LEU A 103 12.21 24.21 -11.80
CA LEU A 103 12.34 24.22 -13.25
C LEU A 103 13.79 24.54 -13.63
N VAL A 104 14.38 23.81 -14.57
CA VAL A 104 15.76 24.07 -15.03
C VAL A 104 15.82 24.16 -16.54
N VAL A 105 16.16 25.34 -17.08
CA VAL A 105 16.37 25.55 -18.51
C VAL A 105 17.84 25.35 -18.86
N HIS A 106 18.13 24.52 -19.87
CA HIS A 106 19.50 24.18 -20.28
C HIS A 106 19.66 23.95 -21.78
N ALA A 107 20.92 23.89 -22.25
CA ALA A 107 21.27 23.64 -23.65
C ALA A 107 22.02 22.30 -23.89
N ASP A 108 22.15 21.44 -22.87
CA ASP A 108 22.73 20.09 -22.98
C ASP A 108 21.71 19.11 -23.57
N THR A 109 22.04 18.44 -24.68
CA THR A 109 21.18 17.46 -25.39
C THR A 109 20.86 16.22 -24.55
N THR A 110 21.70 15.92 -23.57
CA THR A 110 21.52 14.84 -22.58
C THR A 110 21.11 15.37 -21.21
N GLY A 111 20.78 16.66 -21.13
CA GLY A 111 20.54 17.37 -19.87
C GLY A 111 19.27 16.94 -19.15
N ASP A 112 18.20 16.62 -19.88
CA ASP A 112 16.91 16.22 -19.29
C ASP A 112 17.06 15.00 -18.37
N GLU A 113 17.68 13.93 -18.89
CA GLU A 113 17.92 12.69 -18.13
C GLU A 113 18.86 12.93 -16.95
N LYS A 114 19.94 13.69 -17.16
CA LYS A 114 20.90 14.04 -16.11
C LYS A 114 20.23 14.78 -14.96
N LEU A 115 19.48 15.84 -15.26
CA LEU A 115 18.81 16.67 -14.27
C LEU A 115 17.75 15.89 -13.49
N ARG A 116 16.99 15.02 -14.17
CA ARG A 116 16.03 14.13 -13.52
C ARG A 116 16.71 13.15 -12.57
N ASN A 117 17.82 12.56 -12.98
CA ASN A 117 18.58 11.60 -12.17
C ASN A 117 19.25 12.28 -10.97
N TRP A 118 20.00 13.35 -11.19
CA TRP A 118 20.66 14.10 -10.10
C TRP A 118 19.66 14.73 -9.15
N GLY A 119 18.55 15.26 -9.68
CA GLY A 119 17.44 15.75 -8.87
C GLY A 119 16.92 14.65 -7.95
N ARG A 120 16.60 13.47 -8.50
CA ARG A 120 16.11 12.32 -7.74
C ARG A 120 17.10 11.85 -6.68
N GLU A 121 18.39 11.76 -7.00
CA GLU A 121 19.45 11.39 -6.07
C GLU A 121 19.54 12.35 -4.87
N LEU A 122 19.28 13.64 -5.11
CA LEU A 122 19.35 14.70 -4.10
C LEU A 122 17.99 15.04 -3.47
N GLY A 123 16.93 14.32 -3.79
CA GLY A 123 15.59 14.51 -3.22
C GLY A 123 14.76 15.64 -3.85
N TYR A 124 15.12 16.13 -5.04
CA TYR A 124 14.41 17.18 -5.77
C TYR A 124 13.68 16.64 -7.00
N LYS A 125 12.45 17.11 -7.22
CA LYS A 125 11.74 16.98 -8.49
C LYS A 125 12.16 18.13 -9.42
N ILE A 126 12.98 17.80 -10.41
CA ILE A 126 13.43 18.75 -11.42
C ILE A 126 12.62 18.55 -12.70
N VAL A 127 12.01 19.63 -13.20
CA VAL A 127 11.45 19.69 -14.55
C VAL A 127 12.49 20.31 -15.48
N PRO A 128 13.17 19.51 -16.31
CA PRO A 128 14.09 20.03 -17.30
C PRO A 128 13.34 20.69 -18.46
N ILE A 129 13.90 21.78 -18.97
CA ILE A 129 13.44 22.48 -20.16
C ILE A 129 14.63 22.60 -21.11
N TYR A 130 14.69 21.70 -22.08
CA TYR A 130 15.72 21.76 -23.11
C TYR A 130 15.49 22.92 -24.08
N ARG A 131 16.51 23.76 -24.23
CA ARG A 131 16.57 24.85 -25.20
C ARG A 131 17.95 24.88 -25.87
N PRO A 132 18.07 24.56 -27.17
CA PRO A 132 19.33 24.65 -27.90
C PRO A 132 19.94 26.06 -27.84
N ARG A 133 21.27 26.19 -27.93
CA ARG A 133 21.94 27.51 -27.94
C ARG A 133 21.44 28.44 -29.04
N ALA A 134 21.17 27.89 -30.22
CA ALA A 134 20.66 28.59 -31.39
C ALA A 134 19.18 28.25 -31.70
N GLY A 135 18.40 27.89 -30.68
CA GLY A 135 17.00 27.50 -30.83
C GLY A 135 16.10 28.21 -29.81
N ALA A 136 14.80 27.93 -29.93
CA ALA A 136 13.79 28.50 -29.04
C ALA A 136 13.46 27.57 -27.85
N ILE A 137 12.98 28.13 -26.75
CA ILE A 137 12.32 27.38 -25.67
C ILE A 137 11.06 26.72 -26.25
N PRO A 138 10.70 25.49 -25.82
CA PRO A 138 9.46 24.86 -26.26
C PRO A 138 8.26 25.77 -26.01
N THR A 139 7.30 25.75 -26.93
CA THR A 139 6.07 26.54 -26.79
C THR A 139 5.32 26.19 -25.50
N THR A 140 4.47 27.09 -25.03
CA THR A 140 3.62 26.88 -23.84
C THR A 140 2.86 25.57 -23.89
N GLU A 141 2.33 25.20 -25.06
CA GLU A 141 1.62 23.94 -25.28
C GLU A 141 2.53 22.71 -25.10
N LEU A 142 3.75 22.76 -25.64
CA LEU A 142 4.74 21.67 -25.47
C LEU A 142 5.23 21.56 -24.03
N LEU A 143 5.48 22.68 -23.35
CA LEU A 143 5.83 22.70 -21.93
C LEU A 143 4.70 22.17 -21.07
N ARG A 144 3.45 22.56 -21.36
CA ARG A 144 2.27 22.05 -20.66
C ARG A 144 2.15 20.54 -20.79
N ARG A 145 2.37 19.99 -22.00
CA ARG A 145 2.39 18.53 -22.23
C ARG A 145 3.55 17.84 -21.52
N SER A 146 4.74 18.41 -21.54
CA SER A 146 5.91 17.84 -20.85
C SER A 146 5.71 17.83 -19.33
N LEU A 147 5.20 18.94 -18.78
CA LEU A 147 4.79 19.04 -17.39
C LEU A 147 3.72 17.98 -17.09
N ALA A 148 2.61 17.95 -17.83
CA ALA A 148 1.53 16.97 -17.60
C ALA A 148 2.05 15.52 -17.58
N ARG A 149 2.94 15.17 -18.51
CA ARG A 149 3.58 13.85 -18.56
C ARG A 149 4.37 13.54 -17.28
N ASP A 150 5.18 14.48 -16.79
CA ASP A 150 5.99 14.29 -15.58
C ASP A 150 5.21 14.29 -14.27
N LEU A 151 3.94 14.73 -14.32
CA LEU A 151 3.11 14.95 -13.13
C LEU A 151 2.04 13.90 -12.98
N PHE A 152 1.40 13.49 -14.07
CA PHE A 152 0.26 12.58 -14.05
C PHE A 152 0.58 11.15 -14.47
N THR A 153 1.86 10.79 -14.60
CA THR A 153 2.26 9.39 -14.85
C THR A 153 2.04 8.48 -13.63
N TYR A 154 2.01 9.05 -12.42
CA TYR A 154 1.72 8.28 -11.22
C TYR A 154 0.21 8.07 -11.06
N ASP A 155 -0.21 6.84 -10.80
CA ASP A 155 -1.58 6.50 -10.46
C ASP A 155 -1.82 6.66 -8.95
N PRO A 156 -2.54 7.71 -8.50
CA PRO A 156 -2.81 7.94 -7.08
C PRO A 156 -3.89 7.01 -6.51
N PHE A 157 -4.63 6.30 -7.37
CA PHE A 157 -5.64 5.34 -6.92
C PHE A 157 -5.03 3.99 -6.54
N SER A 158 -3.90 3.63 -7.15
CA SER A 158 -3.20 2.36 -6.92
C SER A 158 -2.71 2.20 -5.48
N LEU A 159 -3.44 1.42 -4.68
CA LEU A 159 -3.00 0.92 -3.37
C LEU A 159 -3.20 -0.59 -3.28
N THR A 160 -2.11 -1.30 -3.01
CA THR A 160 -2.10 -2.77 -2.94
C THR A 160 -2.06 -3.31 -1.49
N GLY A 161 -2.22 -2.45 -0.49
CA GLY A 161 -2.14 -2.79 0.93
C GLY A 161 -2.99 -1.89 1.83
N PRO A 162 -2.97 -2.11 3.16
CA PRO A 162 -3.66 -1.23 4.09
C PRO A 162 -3.10 0.19 4.00
N VAL A 163 -3.97 1.19 4.14
CA VAL A 163 -3.57 2.60 4.17
C VAL A 163 -2.76 2.86 5.43
N LEU A 164 -1.54 3.36 5.25
CA LEU A 164 -0.62 3.72 6.34
C LEU A 164 -0.40 5.24 6.45
N ALA A 165 -0.35 5.93 5.30
CA ALA A 165 -0.15 7.37 5.27
C ALA A 165 -1.45 8.13 5.61
N ASP A 166 -1.37 9.15 6.47
CA ASP A 166 -2.55 9.95 6.84
C ASP A 166 -3.14 10.72 5.63
N SER A 167 -2.30 11.10 4.66
CA SER A 167 -2.71 11.75 3.41
C SER A 167 -3.51 10.84 2.45
N GLU A 168 -3.59 9.54 2.76
CA GLU A 168 -4.34 8.52 2.04
C GLU A 168 -5.49 7.93 2.87
N PHE A 169 -5.65 8.38 4.12
CA PHE A 169 -6.66 7.91 5.06
C PHE A 169 -7.92 8.77 5.02
N PHE A 170 -8.88 8.36 4.19
CA PHE A 170 -10.12 9.09 3.95
C PHE A 170 -11.25 8.66 4.89
N GLY A 171 -12.15 9.60 5.22
CA GLY A 171 -13.48 9.34 5.80
C GLY A 171 -13.56 8.75 7.21
N ARG A 172 -12.46 8.21 7.77
CA ARG A 172 -12.49 7.38 8.99
C ARG A 172 -11.71 7.92 10.18
N ARG A 173 -11.24 9.17 10.12
CA ARG A 173 -10.45 9.79 11.20
C ARG A 173 -11.22 9.82 12.53
N ASN A 174 -12.45 10.31 12.51
CA ASN A 174 -13.28 10.37 13.72
C ASN A 174 -13.57 8.97 14.26
N THR A 175 -13.89 8.01 13.38
CA THR A 175 -14.11 6.60 13.76
C THR A 175 -12.89 6.01 14.46
N ALA A 176 -11.67 6.27 13.97
CA ALA A 176 -10.43 5.79 14.60
C ALA A 176 -10.23 6.40 16.00
N ILE A 177 -10.45 7.71 16.12
CA ILE A 177 -10.34 8.44 17.40
C ILE A 177 -11.37 7.92 18.41
N ASP A 178 -12.63 7.78 17.99
CA ASP A 178 -13.70 7.29 18.87
C ASP A 178 -13.50 5.83 19.28
N THR A 179 -12.99 5.00 18.36
CA THR A 179 -12.60 3.61 18.67
C THR A 179 -11.50 3.60 19.72
N LEU A 180 -10.45 4.41 19.56
CA LEU A 180 -9.37 4.51 20.55
C LEU A 180 -9.89 4.92 21.93
N ARG A 181 -10.73 5.97 22.01
CA ARG A 181 -11.31 6.42 23.30
C ARG A 181 -12.09 5.31 24.00
N GLN A 182 -12.86 4.54 23.24
CA GLN A 182 -13.61 3.41 23.80
C GLN A 182 -12.68 2.28 24.27
N LEU A 183 -11.62 1.99 23.53
CA LEU A 183 -10.60 1.01 23.92
C LEU A 183 -9.78 1.44 25.14
N GLN A 184 -9.64 2.73 25.41
CA GLN A 184 -9.02 3.21 26.66
C GLN A 184 -9.88 2.92 27.90
N SER A 185 -11.18 2.64 27.72
CA SER A 185 -12.15 2.44 28.80
C SER A 185 -12.46 0.97 29.16
N GLY A 186 -11.72 -0.02 28.63
CA GLY A 186 -11.93 -1.44 28.96
C GLY A 186 -13.10 -2.11 28.23
N ARG A 187 -13.52 -1.61 27.06
CA ARG A 187 -14.70 -2.10 26.33
C ARG A 187 -14.37 -3.23 25.35
N ILE A 188 -15.35 -4.09 25.09
CA ILE A 188 -15.36 -4.99 23.93
C ILE A 188 -15.99 -4.24 22.76
N LEU A 189 -15.28 -4.18 21.65
CA LEU A 189 -15.71 -3.58 20.39
C LEU A 189 -15.55 -4.59 19.26
N SER A 190 -16.23 -4.34 18.14
CA SER A 190 -16.04 -5.12 16.94
C SER A 190 -16.11 -4.28 15.66
N ILE A 191 -15.47 -4.78 14.62
CA ILE A 191 -15.39 -4.19 13.29
C ILE A 191 -15.61 -5.33 12.29
N PHE A 192 -16.87 -5.66 12.04
CA PHE A 192 -17.26 -6.61 11.00
C PHE A 192 -17.50 -5.89 9.68
N GLY A 193 -17.25 -6.57 8.57
CA GLY A 193 -17.55 -6.00 7.26
C GLY A 193 -16.86 -6.75 6.14
N ILE A 194 -17.27 -6.47 4.91
CA ILE A 194 -16.81 -7.19 3.73
C ILE A 194 -15.30 -7.02 3.52
N ARG A 195 -14.69 -7.97 2.81
CA ARG A 195 -13.29 -7.91 2.38
C ARG A 195 -13.00 -6.59 1.65
N LYS A 196 -11.78 -6.08 1.81
CA LYS A 196 -11.29 -4.82 1.21
C LYS A 196 -12.08 -3.56 1.58
N LEU A 197 -12.93 -3.61 2.60
CA LEU A 197 -13.60 -2.41 3.11
C LEU A 197 -12.65 -1.47 3.86
N GLY A 198 -11.48 -1.94 4.31
CA GLY A 198 -10.46 -1.15 5.02
C GLY A 198 -10.50 -1.30 6.54
N LYS A 199 -10.91 -2.47 7.05
CA LYS A 199 -10.87 -2.84 8.47
C LYS A 199 -9.45 -2.76 9.04
N THR A 200 -8.50 -3.46 8.43
CA THR A 200 -7.08 -3.45 8.80
C THR A 200 -6.47 -2.04 8.75
N SER A 201 -6.88 -1.20 7.79
CA SER A 201 -6.42 0.21 7.73
C SER A 201 -6.92 1.03 8.91
N LEU A 202 -8.18 0.83 9.32
CA LEU A 202 -8.74 1.47 10.51
C LEU A 202 -8.04 0.99 11.79
N ILE A 203 -7.82 -0.32 11.92
CA ILE A 203 -7.09 -0.93 13.03
C ILE A 203 -5.66 -0.36 13.12
N ASN A 204 -4.92 -0.34 12.01
CA ASN A 204 -3.57 0.22 11.97
C ASN A 204 -3.56 1.68 12.43
N ARG A 205 -4.56 2.47 12.02
CA ARG A 205 -4.67 3.86 12.47
C ARG A 205 -4.93 3.95 13.97
N VAL A 206 -5.80 3.11 14.52
CA VAL A 206 -6.04 3.02 15.98
C VAL A 206 -4.75 2.64 16.71
N VAL A 207 -3.98 1.68 16.21
CA VAL A 207 -2.68 1.28 16.78
C VAL A 207 -1.68 2.43 16.74
N THR A 208 -1.59 3.17 15.63
CA THR A 208 -0.74 4.35 15.53
C THR A 208 -1.12 5.39 16.58
N LEU A 209 -2.41 5.73 16.68
CA LEU A 209 -2.90 6.71 17.66
C LEU A 209 -2.65 6.24 19.10
N ALA A 210 -2.85 4.95 19.42
CA ALA A 210 -2.57 4.38 20.73
C ALA A 210 -1.07 4.45 21.10
N ARG A 211 -0.18 4.26 20.12
CA ARG A 211 1.27 4.41 20.33
C ARG A 211 1.66 5.87 20.55
N GLU A 212 1.04 6.80 19.83
CA GLU A 212 1.26 8.24 19.98
C GLU A 212 0.78 8.75 21.36
N SER A 213 -0.36 8.26 21.86
CA SER A 213 -0.85 8.58 23.21
C SER A 213 -0.12 7.84 24.33
N GLY A 214 0.52 6.70 24.02
CA GLY A 214 1.16 5.81 24.99
C GLY A 214 0.19 4.85 25.71
N GLU A 215 -1.11 4.94 25.42
CA GLU A 215 -2.17 4.09 25.96
C GLU A 215 -3.37 3.96 25.00
N PRO A 216 -4.01 2.78 24.89
CA PRO A 216 -3.70 1.54 25.60
C PRO A 216 -2.46 0.84 25.04
N GLN A 217 -1.87 -0.05 25.83
CA GLN A 217 -0.90 -1.03 25.37
C GLN A 217 -1.62 -2.01 24.42
N ILE A 218 -0.99 -2.42 23.32
CA ILE A 218 -1.67 -3.21 22.27
C ILE A 218 -1.02 -4.59 22.11
N ALA A 219 -1.81 -5.64 22.29
CA ALA A 219 -1.48 -6.97 21.78
C ALA A 219 -2.26 -7.20 20.48
N MET A 220 -1.55 -7.39 19.38
CA MET A 220 -2.15 -7.71 18.08
C MET A 220 -2.15 -9.22 17.85
N ILE A 221 -3.33 -9.78 17.67
CA ILE A 221 -3.60 -11.19 17.38
C ILE A 221 -4.18 -11.29 15.97
N ASP A 222 -3.30 -11.42 15.00
CA ASP A 222 -3.69 -11.80 13.64
C ASP A 222 -4.10 -13.28 13.63
N CYS A 223 -5.41 -13.53 13.58
CA CYS A 223 -5.99 -14.85 13.64
C CYS A 223 -5.80 -15.63 12.33
N SER A 224 -5.37 -14.98 11.25
CA SER A 224 -5.09 -15.64 9.97
C SER A 224 -3.71 -16.33 9.95
N VAL A 225 -2.80 -15.96 10.86
CA VAL A 225 -1.46 -16.56 10.97
C VAL A 225 -1.56 -18.05 11.23
N ASP A 226 -0.99 -18.87 10.35
CA ASP A 226 -1.05 -20.34 10.45
C ASP A 226 -0.61 -20.88 11.80
N GLY A 227 0.52 -20.40 12.32
CA GLY A 227 1.03 -20.86 13.61
C GLY A 227 0.14 -20.52 14.80
N PHE A 228 -0.82 -19.59 14.66
CA PHE A 228 -1.82 -19.29 15.68
C PHE A 228 -3.14 -20.03 15.40
N ASN A 229 -3.62 -20.00 14.16
CA ASN A 229 -4.88 -20.62 13.79
C ASN A 229 -4.87 -22.15 13.90
N SER A 230 -3.70 -22.79 13.89
CA SER A 230 -3.53 -24.23 14.06
C SER A 230 -3.52 -24.67 15.53
N LEU A 231 -3.42 -23.74 16.47
CA LEU A 231 -3.36 -24.06 17.90
C LEU A 231 -4.71 -24.56 18.39
N THR A 232 -4.68 -25.45 19.38
CA THR A 232 -5.88 -25.82 20.15
C THR A 232 -6.29 -24.65 21.05
N ALA A 233 -7.54 -24.67 21.53
CA ALA A 233 -8.04 -23.62 22.43
C ALA A 233 -7.11 -23.30 23.62
N PRO A 234 -6.59 -24.28 24.40
CA PRO A 234 -5.67 -24.00 25.50
C PRO A 234 -4.34 -23.39 25.07
N GLU A 235 -3.81 -23.80 23.91
CA GLU A 235 -2.53 -23.30 23.38
C GLU A 235 -2.67 -21.87 22.85
N ALA A 236 -3.77 -21.58 22.14
CA ALA A 236 -4.09 -20.24 21.64
C ALA A 236 -4.21 -19.25 22.82
N LEU A 237 -4.89 -19.66 23.89
CA LEU A 237 -5.01 -18.90 25.13
C LEU A 237 -3.65 -18.60 25.78
N LYS A 238 -2.76 -19.59 25.88
CA LYS A 238 -1.37 -19.38 26.36
C LYS A 238 -0.60 -18.40 25.47
N ALA A 239 -0.75 -18.50 24.15
CA ALA A 239 -0.12 -17.57 23.20
C ALA A 239 -0.64 -16.13 23.39
N ILE A 240 -1.94 -15.96 23.63
CA ILE A 240 -2.56 -14.66 23.94
C ILE A 240 -2.01 -14.08 25.24
N ALA A 241 -1.94 -14.88 26.31
CA ALA A 241 -1.39 -14.43 27.59
C ALA A 241 0.04 -13.92 27.43
N LYS A 242 0.85 -14.61 26.61
CA LYS A 242 2.23 -14.21 26.34
C LYS A 242 2.33 -12.92 25.54
N VAL A 243 1.56 -12.76 24.46
CA VAL A 243 1.57 -11.51 23.68
C VAL A 243 1.04 -10.34 24.52
N ALA A 244 0.04 -10.57 25.37
CA ALA A 244 -0.44 -9.59 26.35
C ALA A 244 0.67 -9.13 27.30
N LYS A 245 1.44 -10.07 27.87
CA LYS A 245 2.59 -9.75 28.73
C LYS A 245 3.68 -8.94 28.01
N MET A 246 3.97 -9.31 26.77
CA MET A 246 4.94 -8.60 25.94
C MET A 246 4.46 -7.18 25.62
N ALA A 247 3.19 -7.01 25.27
CA ALA A 247 2.58 -5.72 24.99
C ALA A 247 2.58 -4.81 26.22
N ALA A 248 2.19 -5.32 27.38
CA ALA A 248 2.20 -4.58 28.64
C ALA A 248 3.60 -4.07 29.03
N THR A 249 4.65 -4.79 28.63
CA THR A 249 6.04 -4.39 28.89
C THR A 249 6.57 -3.38 27.87
N ARG A 250 6.12 -3.45 26.60
CA ARG A 250 6.76 -2.77 25.46
C ARG A 250 5.89 -1.73 24.75
N GLY A 251 4.63 -1.50 25.14
CA GLY A 251 3.71 -0.70 24.33
C GLY A 251 2.91 -1.52 23.33
N TYR A 252 3.60 -2.44 22.67
CA TYR A 252 3.04 -3.21 21.57
C TYR A 252 3.69 -4.59 21.47
N ALA A 253 2.92 -5.61 21.13
CA ALA A 253 3.43 -6.91 20.70
C ALA A 253 2.52 -7.55 19.66
N HIS A 254 3.10 -8.33 18.74
CA HIS A 254 2.38 -9.11 17.74
C HIS A 254 2.43 -10.61 18.06
N ILE A 255 1.36 -11.35 17.78
CA ILE A 255 1.23 -12.78 18.13
C ILE A 255 2.36 -13.65 17.58
N THR A 256 2.91 -13.30 16.41
CA THR A 256 4.07 -14.00 15.81
C THR A 256 5.32 -14.00 16.68
N GLU A 257 5.45 -13.03 17.59
CA GLU A 257 6.53 -13.01 18.59
C GLU A 257 6.29 -14.02 19.73
N ALA A 258 5.02 -14.25 20.07
CA ALA A 258 4.61 -15.20 21.10
C ALA A 258 4.71 -16.66 20.64
N LEU A 259 4.61 -16.94 19.34
CA LEU A 259 4.69 -18.32 18.80
C LEU A 259 6.09 -18.95 18.89
N LYS A 260 7.15 -18.18 19.21
CA LYS A 260 8.56 -18.64 19.16
C LYS A 260 9.16 -19.15 20.47
N ARG A 261 8.42 -19.27 21.58
CA ARG A 261 8.99 -19.76 22.86
C ARG A 261 8.03 -20.66 23.61
N SER A 262 8.53 -21.79 24.09
CA SER A 262 7.82 -22.70 25.00
C SER A 262 7.76 -22.11 26.41
N ASP A 263 6.62 -22.34 27.06
CA ASP A 263 6.30 -22.15 28.48
C ASP A 263 5.83 -20.77 28.95
N LYS A 264 4.53 -20.71 29.27
CA LYS A 264 3.92 -20.36 30.57
C LYS A 264 2.40 -20.62 30.55
N GLU A 265 1.81 -20.78 31.73
CA GLU A 265 0.36 -20.98 31.94
C GLU A 265 -0.41 -19.65 31.85
N LEU A 266 -1.71 -19.72 31.48
CA LEU A 266 -2.58 -18.58 31.24
C LEU A 266 -2.77 -17.70 32.50
N VAL A 267 -3.21 -18.33 33.61
CA VAL A 267 -3.66 -17.64 34.82
C VAL A 267 -2.54 -16.84 35.50
N PRO A 268 -1.34 -17.41 35.77
CA PRO A 268 -0.26 -16.66 36.43
C PRO A 268 0.22 -15.44 35.62
N VAL A 269 0.11 -15.51 34.29
CA VAL A 269 0.53 -14.40 33.42
C VAL A 269 -0.42 -13.21 33.52
N PHE A 270 -1.72 -13.46 33.58
CA PHE A 270 -2.70 -12.39 33.75
C PHE A 270 -2.74 -11.89 35.20
N ASP A 271 -2.55 -12.77 36.18
CA ASP A 271 -2.35 -12.37 37.59
C ASP A 271 -1.20 -11.38 37.74
N ASP A 272 -0.06 -11.65 37.11
CA ASP A 272 1.06 -10.70 37.07
C ASP A 272 0.66 -9.34 36.47
N LEU A 273 -0.21 -9.31 35.46
CA LEU A 273 -0.58 -8.10 34.72
C LEU A 273 -1.45 -7.16 35.54
N TRP A 274 -2.55 -7.69 36.10
CA TRP A 274 -3.51 -6.88 36.84
C TRP A 274 -3.16 -6.68 38.32
N SER A 275 -2.15 -7.39 38.84
CA SER A 275 -1.60 -7.14 40.19
C SER A 275 -0.58 -6.00 40.24
N THR A 276 -0.28 -5.34 39.11
CA THR A 276 0.62 -4.19 39.07
C THR A 276 0.00 -2.97 39.75
N ALA A 277 0.81 -2.16 40.45
CA ALA A 277 0.31 -1.03 41.26
C ALA A 277 -0.36 0.09 40.44
N THR A 278 0.00 0.24 39.16
CA THR A 278 -0.56 1.22 38.23
C THR A 278 -0.72 0.59 36.83
N PRO A 279 -1.74 -0.28 36.64
CA PRO A 279 -1.87 -1.00 35.39
C PRO A 279 -2.26 -0.05 34.26
N LYS A 280 -1.50 -0.06 33.17
CA LYS A 280 -1.88 0.63 31.94
C LYS A 280 -3.02 -0.14 31.26
N PRO A 281 -3.99 0.55 30.62
CA PRO A 281 -4.99 -0.10 29.78
C PRO A 281 -4.34 -1.02 28.74
N LEU A 282 -4.87 -2.23 28.59
CA LEU A 282 -4.40 -3.22 27.62
C LEU A 282 -5.54 -3.54 26.65
N THR A 283 -5.26 -3.49 25.35
CA THR A 283 -6.20 -3.91 24.31
C THR A 283 -5.68 -5.15 23.60
N LEU A 284 -6.53 -6.17 23.52
CA LEU A 284 -6.33 -7.35 22.69
C LEU A 284 -7.10 -7.16 21.37
N ILE A 285 -6.39 -7.08 20.25
CA ILE A 285 -7.00 -6.94 18.92
C ILE A 285 -6.95 -8.30 18.21
N PHE A 286 -8.11 -8.90 17.99
CA PHE A 286 -8.28 -10.10 17.17
C PHE A 286 -8.64 -9.67 15.74
N ASP A 287 -7.67 -9.62 14.82
CA ASP A 287 -7.93 -9.36 13.40
C ASP A 287 -8.14 -10.66 12.63
N GLU A 288 -8.99 -10.63 11.60
CA GLU A 288 -9.39 -11.80 10.79
C GLU A 288 -9.90 -12.98 11.66
N VAL A 289 -10.77 -12.69 12.63
CA VAL A 289 -11.29 -13.68 13.60
C VAL A 289 -11.97 -14.87 12.92
N ASP A 290 -12.44 -14.73 11.68
CA ASP A 290 -13.10 -15.79 10.91
C ASP A 290 -12.27 -17.09 10.84
N TYR A 291 -10.94 -16.99 10.88
CA TYR A 291 -10.01 -18.14 10.88
C TYR A 291 -10.03 -18.99 12.16
N ILE A 292 -10.58 -18.45 13.26
CA ILE A 292 -10.72 -19.15 14.54
C ILE A 292 -12.19 -19.36 14.93
N THR A 293 -13.10 -19.38 13.95
CA THR A 293 -14.54 -19.66 14.15
C THR A 293 -14.92 -21.08 13.67
N PRO A 294 -16.12 -21.59 13.99
CA PRO A 294 -16.61 -22.85 13.40
C PRO A 294 -16.73 -22.84 11.87
N ALA A 295 -16.80 -21.66 11.26
CA ALA A 295 -16.81 -21.43 9.83
C ALA A 295 -15.40 -21.22 9.23
N SER A 296 -14.34 -21.49 10.00
CA SER A 296 -12.96 -21.34 9.54
C SER A 296 -12.74 -22.10 8.22
N PRO A 297 -12.24 -21.43 7.16
CA PRO A 297 -12.08 -22.05 5.85
C PRO A 297 -10.94 -23.08 5.81
N THR A 298 -10.00 -23.00 6.75
CA THR A 298 -8.75 -23.78 6.73
C THR A 298 -8.59 -24.73 7.90
N ARG A 299 -9.37 -24.55 8.99
CA ARG A 299 -9.13 -25.23 10.27
C ARG A 299 -10.44 -25.73 10.92
N ALA A 300 -10.80 -26.98 10.63
CA ALA A 300 -12.07 -27.57 11.09
C ALA A 300 -12.16 -27.80 12.61
N HIS A 301 -11.03 -27.89 13.33
CA HIS A 301 -11.02 -28.13 14.79
C HIS A 301 -11.67 -27.00 15.58
N TRP A 302 -11.68 -25.77 15.05
CA TRP A 302 -12.37 -24.64 15.65
C TRP A 302 -13.88 -24.85 15.82
N ARG A 303 -14.51 -25.80 15.13
CA ARG A 303 -15.89 -26.22 15.43
C ARG A 303 -16.04 -26.71 16.89
N LYS A 304 -15.02 -27.37 17.43
CA LYS A 304 -14.98 -27.84 18.83
C LYS A 304 -14.33 -26.81 19.75
N ASP A 305 -13.22 -26.23 19.30
CA ASP A 305 -12.38 -25.38 20.14
C ASP A 305 -12.93 -23.96 20.33
N PHE A 306 -13.78 -23.45 19.44
CA PHE A 306 -14.33 -22.08 19.55
C PHE A 306 -15.05 -21.84 20.88
N ASN A 307 -15.98 -22.72 21.23
CA ASN A 307 -16.75 -22.59 22.47
C ASN A 307 -15.86 -22.71 23.72
N VAL A 308 -14.85 -23.58 23.69
CA VAL A 308 -13.89 -23.77 24.78
C VAL A 308 -13.02 -22.53 24.94
N PHE A 309 -12.39 -22.09 23.85
CA PHE A 309 -11.51 -20.93 23.81
C PHE A 309 -12.19 -19.70 24.40
N TRP A 310 -13.37 -19.37 23.89
CA TRP A 310 -14.02 -18.14 24.31
C TRP A 310 -14.67 -18.22 25.69
N ARG A 311 -15.08 -19.40 26.15
CA ARG A 311 -15.58 -19.60 27.52
C ARG A 311 -14.49 -19.25 28.54
N GLU A 312 -13.29 -19.79 28.34
CA GLU A 312 -12.13 -19.49 29.18
C GLU A 312 -11.69 -18.04 29.04
N PHE A 313 -11.67 -17.49 27.82
CA PHE A 313 -11.35 -16.08 27.61
C PHE A 313 -12.33 -15.14 28.33
N ARG A 314 -13.63 -15.47 28.33
CA ARG A 314 -14.65 -14.70 29.05
C ARG A 314 -14.40 -14.67 30.55
N VAL A 315 -13.92 -15.77 31.14
CA VAL A 315 -13.51 -15.80 32.56
C VAL A 315 -12.37 -14.81 32.79
N VAL A 316 -11.32 -14.85 31.96
CA VAL A 316 -10.20 -13.89 32.05
C VAL A 316 -10.67 -12.43 31.96
N TYR A 317 -11.58 -12.14 31.02
CA TYR A 317 -12.12 -10.80 30.86
C TYR A 317 -12.93 -10.34 32.07
N GLN A 318 -13.76 -11.21 32.65
CA GLN A 318 -14.56 -10.89 33.84
C GLN A 318 -13.68 -10.70 35.09
N GLU A 319 -12.64 -11.52 35.26
CA GLU A 319 -11.69 -11.34 36.36
C GLU A 319 -10.90 -10.03 36.22
N ALA A 320 -10.45 -9.67 35.02
CA ALA A 320 -9.83 -8.36 34.77
C ALA A 320 -10.72 -7.20 35.25
N GLN A 321 -12.02 -7.25 34.92
CA GLN A 321 -12.98 -6.24 35.36
C GLN A 321 -13.16 -6.21 36.88
N ARG A 322 -13.24 -7.38 37.55
CA ARG A 322 -13.33 -7.48 39.02
C ARG A 322 -12.11 -6.86 39.71
N MET A 323 -10.94 -7.02 39.11
CA MET A 323 -9.67 -6.48 39.60
C MET A 323 -9.45 -5.01 39.22
N GLY A 324 -10.41 -4.37 38.53
CA GLY A 324 -10.27 -2.98 38.09
C GLY A 324 -9.23 -2.77 36.98
N PHE A 325 -8.84 -3.83 36.27
CA PHE A 325 -7.88 -3.78 35.18
C PHE A 325 -8.58 -3.43 33.86
N PRO A 326 -8.23 -2.32 33.19
CA PRO A 326 -8.86 -1.91 31.93
C PRO A 326 -8.38 -2.78 30.75
N LEU A 327 -8.96 -3.97 30.64
CA LEU A 327 -8.79 -4.88 29.51
C LEU A 327 -9.86 -4.59 28.46
N SER A 328 -9.43 -4.17 27.27
CA SER A 328 -10.30 -3.98 26.11
C SER A 328 -10.07 -5.09 25.08
N VAL A 329 -11.10 -5.34 24.28
CA VAL A 329 -11.06 -6.34 23.21
C VAL A 329 -11.61 -5.72 21.94
N LEU A 330 -10.88 -5.86 20.83
CA LEU A 330 -11.35 -5.46 19.51
C LEU A 330 -11.39 -6.68 18.61
N VAL A 331 -12.55 -7.05 18.11
CA VAL A 331 -12.73 -8.19 17.21
C VAL A 331 -13.01 -7.70 15.79
N SER A 332 -12.22 -8.13 14.82
CA SER A 332 -12.37 -7.79 13.40
C SER A 332 -12.52 -9.04 12.55
N GLY A 333 -13.39 -8.97 11.56
CA GLY A 333 -13.68 -10.09 10.66
C GLY A 333 -14.70 -9.72 9.59
N VAL A 334 -15.18 -10.73 8.88
CA VAL A 334 -16.21 -10.58 7.83
C VAL A 334 -17.61 -10.64 8.43
N SER A 335 -17.83 -11.50 9.42
CA SER A 335 -19.17 -11.77 9.95
C SER A 335 -19.22 -11.83 11.48
N SER A 336 -20.29 -11.28 12.06
CA SER A 336 -20.62 -11.45 13.47
C SER A 336 -21.35 -12.76 13.77
N HIS A 337 -21.64 -13.59 12.76
CA HIS A 337 -22.50 -14.78 12.86
C HIS A 337 -22.11 -15.69 14.01
N ALA A 338 -20.81 -15.95 14.20
CA ALA A 338 -20.33 -16.84 15.26
C ALA A 338 -20.66 -16.35 16.68
N PHE A 339 -20.94 -15.06 16.86
CA PHE A 339 -21.24 -14.42 18.15
C PHE A 339 -22.74 -14.18 18.39
N ARG A 340 -23.60 -14.51 17.42
CA ARG A 340 -25.06 -14.27 17.49
C ARG A 340 -25.91 -15.53 17.43
N VAL A 341 -25.36 -16.66 16.99
CA VAL A 341 -26.10 -17.94 16.94
C VAL A 341 -26.19 -18.56 18.33
N GLU A 342 -27.34 -19.16 18.62
CA GLU A 342 -27.63 -19.73 19.95
C GLU A 342 -26.84 -21.01 20.24
N SER A 343 -26.57 -21.80 19.20
CA SER A 343 -25.84 -23.06 19.32
C SER A 343 -25.05 -23.42 18.06
N PHE A 344 -24.03 -24.26 18.24
CA PHE A 344 -23.30 -24.93 17.17
C PHE A 344 -23.43 -26.43 17.38
N ASP A 345 -23.88 -27.17 16.37
CA ASP A 345 -24.05 -28.64 16.43
C ASP A 345 -24.82 -29.12 17.69
N GLY A 346 -25.84 -28.35 18.11
CA GLY A 346 -26.65 -28.64 19.29
C GLY A 346 -26.01 -28.26 20.64
N ILE A 347 -24.79 -27.73 20.64
CA ILE A 347 -24.09 -27.23 21.83
C ILE A 347 -24.31 -25.73 21.97
N GLU A 348 -24.76 -25.28 23.14
CA GLU A 348 -24.96 -23.86 23.45
C GLU A 348 -23.71 -23.02 23.17
N ASN A 349 -23.90 -21.87 22.53
CA ASN A 349 -22.83 -20.93 22.21
C ASN A 349 -22.41 -20.15 23.46
N SER A 350 -21.18 -20.38 23.95
CA SER A 350 -20.67 -19.73 25.16
C SER A 350 -20.44 -18.21 25.02
N VAL A 351 -20.44 -17.70 23.78
CA VAL A 351 -20.23 -16.28 23.44
C VAL A 351 -21.40 -15.59 22.79
N LEU A 352 -22.60 -16.16 22.90
CA LEU A 352 -23.80 -15.47 22.46
C LEU A 352 -23.87 -14.08 23.13
N HIS A 353 -23.86 -13.03 22.30
CA HIS A 353 -23.86 -11.62 22.70
C HIS A 353 -22.67 -11.15 23.54
N PHE A 354 -21.59 -11.94 23.65
CA PHE A 354 -20.37 -11.52 24.35
C PHE A 354 -19.61 -10.44 23.57
N VAL A 355 -19.55 -10.59 22.24
CA VAL A 355 -18.98 -9.58 21.33
C VAL A 355 -20.14 -8.79 20.71
N PRO A 356 -20.18 -7.45 20.85
CA PRO A 356 -21.25 -6.65 20.26
C PRO A 356 -21.18 -6.68 18.73
N GLU A 357 -22.27 -6.28 18.08
CA GLU A 357 -22.34 -6.17 16.62
C GLU A 357 -21.96 -4.76 16.13
N GLY A 358 -20.66 -4.54 15.91
CA GLY A 358 -20.13 -3.35 15.27
C GLY A 358 -19.77 -3.65 13.81
N TYR A 359 -20.36 -2.91 12.87
CA TYR A 359 -20.06 -3.04 11.45
C TYR A 359 -19.33 -1.80 10.94
N LEU A 360 -18.30 -2.03 10.15
CA LEU A 360 -17.71 -1.02 9.30
C LEU A 360 -18.56 -0.95 8.04
N ALA A 361 -19.14 0.21 7.76
CA ALA A 361 -19.84 0.48 6.52
C ALA A 361 -18.85 1.04 5.46
N PRO A 362 -19.26 1.03 4.17
CA PRO A 362 -18.69 1.90 3.14
C PRO A 362 -18.64 3.36 3.59
N PHE A 363 -17.91 4.18 2.85
CA PHE A 363 -17.84 5.60 3.19
C PHE A 363 -19.22 6.26 3.12
N ALA A 364 -19.43 7.26 3.96
CA ALA A 364 -20.52 8.19 3.71
C ALA A 364 -20.31 8.84 2.34
N ARG A 365 -21.38 9.04 1.56
CA ARG A 365 -21.30 9.51 0.17
C ARG A 365 -20.39 10.73 -0.01
N GLN A 366 -20.47 11.70 0.89
CA GLN A 366 -19.61 12.90 0.85
C GLN A 366 -18.11 12.58 1.02
N ALA A 367 -17.76 11.59 1.86
CA ALA A 367 -16.38 11.15 2.01
C ALA A 367 -15.88 10.41 0.76
N SER A 368 -16.73 9.61 0.11
CA SER A 368 -16.42 8.99 -1.20
C SER A 368 -16.15 10.05 -2.27
N LYS A 369 -17.04 11.04 -2.39
CA LYS A 369 -16.88 12.15 -3.34
C LYS A 369 -15.58 12.93 -3.08
N GLN A 370 -15.27 13.22 -1.82
CA GLN A 370 -14.03 13.90 -1.45
C GLN A 370 -12.79 13.08 -1.84
N MET A 371 -12.79 11.77 -1.58
CA MET A 371 -11.71 10.88 -2.00
C MET A 371 -11.55 10.86 -3.52
N ILE A 372 -12.65 10.70 -4.27
CA ILE A 372 -12.65 10.70 -5.75
C ILE A 372 -12.08 12.02 -6.26
N LYS A 373 -12.55 13.15 -5.74
CA LYS A 373 -12.08 14.49 -6.10
C LYS A 373 -10.59 14.65 -5.85
N ASP A 374 -10.11 14.28 -4.66
CA ASP A 374 -8.71 14.43 -4.29
C ASP A 374 -7.80 13.57 -5.16
N LEU A 375 -8.16 12.31 -5.40
CA LEU A 375 -7.36 11.40 -6.22
C LEU A 375 -7.40 11.74 -7.70
N CYS A 376 -8.57 12.12 -8.25
CA CYS A 376 -8.68 12.62 -9.63
C CYS A 376 -7.81 13.86 -9.83
N LYS A 377 -7.87 14.82 -8.89
CA LYS A 377 -7.07 16.05 -8.96
C LYS A 377 -5.57 15.74 -9.01
N ARG A 378 -5.09 14.79 -8.20
CA ARG A 378 -3.67 14.36 -8.18
C ARG A 378 -3.18 13.77 -9.51
N CYS A 379 -4.08 13.17 -10.31
CA CYS A 379 -3.73 12.67 -11.63
C CYS A 379 -4.23 13.54 -12.78
N GLY A 380 -4.66 14.77 -12.52
CA GLY A 380 -5.08 15.73 -13.54
C GLY A 380 -6.44 15.42 -14.18
N LEU A 381 -7.31 14.70 -13.47
CA LEU A 381 -8.70 14.48 -13.88
C LEU A 381 -9.62 15.38 -13.06
N VAL A 382 -10.64 15.93 -13.71
CA VAL A 382 -11.63 16.82 -13.07
C VAL A 382 -13.03 16.29 -13.36
N LEU A 383 -13.81 16.12 -12.30
CA LEU A 383 -15.19 15.64 -12.33
C LEU A 383 -16.11 16.67 -11.68
N SER A 384 -17.33 16.82 -12.21
CA SER A 384 -18.37 17.61 -11.56
C SER A 384 -18.82 16.97 -10.24
N ASP A 385 -19.56 17.69 -9.41
CA ASP A 385 -20.08 17.15 -8.15
C ASP A 385 -21.08 15.99 -8.38
N GLU A 386 -21.90 16.09 -9.42
CA GLU A 386 -22.86 15.06 -9.84
C GLU A 386 -22.16 13.82 -10.39
N ASP A 387 -21.02 14.00 -11.06
CA ASP A 387 -20.21 12.92 -11.61
C ASP A 387 -19.40 12.20 -10.53
N GLN A 388 -18.93 12.93 -9.52
CA GLN A 388 -18.35 12.33 -8.31
C GLN A 388 -19.39 11.46 -7.59
N ASP A 389 -20.65 11.92 -7.53
CA ASP A 389 -21.74 11.15 -6.92
C ASP A 389 -22.08 9.91 -7.73
N LEU A 390 -22.19 10.01 -9.07
CA LEU A 390 -22.39 8.84 -9.95
C LEU A 390 -21.29 7.81 -9.76
N PHE A 391 -20.03 8.25 -9.77
CA PHE A 391 -18.88 7.37 -9.59
C PHE A 391 -18.97 6.67 -8.22
N ALA A 392 -19.16 7.43 -7.13
CA ALA A 392 -19.33 6.85 -5.80
C ALA A 392 -20.49 5.85 -5.72
N ALA A 393 -21.66 6.18 -6.29
CA ALA A 393 -22.84 5.31 -6.33
C ALA A 393 -22.58 4.01 -7.10
N THR A 394 -21.91 4.12 -8.25
CA THR A 394 -21.56 2.98 -9.09
C THR A 394 -20.74 1.97 -8.30
N CYS A 395 -19.76 2.45 -7.54
CA CYS A 395 -18.90 1.64 -6.66
C CYS A 395 -19.50 1.37 -5.27
N GLY A 396 -20.77 1.70 -5.00
CA GLY A 396 -21.43 1.47 -3.72
C GLY A 396 -20.72 2.10 -2.51
N ASP A 397 -19.98 3.19 -2.72
CA ASP A 397 -19.14 3.85 -1.72
C ASP A 397 -18.00 2.99 -1.13
N PHE A 398 -17.68 1.85 -1.75
CA PHE A 398 -16.59 0.98 -1.31
C PHE A 398 -15.23 1.60 -1.68
N PRO A 399 -14.37 1.94 -0.70
CA PRO A 399 -13.13 2.68 -0.98
C PRO A 399 -12.18 1.94 -1.94
N TYR A 400 -12.13 0.62 -1.84
CA TYR A 400 -11.30 -0.20 -2.72
C TYR A 400 -11.81 -0.24 -4.15
N TRP A 401 -13.14 -0.37 -4.33
CA TRP A 401 -13.75 -0.36 -5.66
C TRP A 401 -13.66 1.00 -6.34
N ILE A 402 -13.81 2.09 -5.58
CA ILE A 402 -13.54 3.45 -6.04
C ILE A 402 -12.10 3.58 -6.56
N ARG A 403 -11.13 2.99 -5.84
CA ARG A 403 -9.73 2.97 -6.28
C ARG A 403 -9.52 2.17 -7.55
N LEU A 404 -10.10 0.97 -7.66
CA LEU A 404 -9.97 0.16 -8.88
C LEU A 404 -10.54 0.90 -10.11
N ALA A 405 -11.75 1.44 -9.99
CA ALA A 405 -12.36 2.25 -11.04
C ALA A 405 -11.51 3.49 -11.37
N GLY A 406 -10.98 4.18 -10.36
CA GLY A 406 -10.14 5.36 -10.56
C GLY A 406 -8.82 5.04 -11.26
N SER A 407 -8.20 3.92 -10.92
CA SER A 407 -7.04 3.36 -11.61
C SER A 407 -7.37 3.00 -13.06
N TYR A 408 -8.54 2.42 -13.32
CA TYR A 408 -9.00 2.13 -14.69
C TYR A 408 -9.19 3.41 -15.51
N LEU A 409 -9.87 4.42 -14.97
CA LEU A 409 -10.02 5.74 -15.60
C LEU A 409 -8.66 6.37 -15.88
N HIS A 410 -7.74 6.29 -14.93
CA HIS A 410 -6.38 6.80 -15.07
C HIS A 410 -5.62 6.12 -16.22
N ARG A 411 -5.75 4.80 -16.41
CA ARG A 411 -5.11 4.10 -17.53
C ARG A 411 -5.78 4.37 -18.88
N SER A 412 -7.09 4.59 -18.86
CA SER A 412 -7.92 4.71 -20.08
C SER A 412 -7.94 6.12 -20.68
N ILE A 413 -7.59 7.15 -19.90
CA ILE A 413 -7.54 8.54 -20.36
C ILE A 413 -6.09 8.92 -20.62
N ASP A 414 -5.79 9.36 -21.84
CA ASP A 414 -4.44 9.81 -22.21
C ASP A 414 -3.90 10.89 -21.24
N ILE A 415 -2.66 10.69 -20.82
CA ILE A 415 -1.94 11.58 -19.90
C ILE A 415 -1.63 12.92 -20.57
N GLN A 416 -1.41 12.93 -21.90
CA GLN A 416 -1.04 14.15 -22.62
C GLN A 416 -2.16 15.21 -22.65
N GLY A 417 -3.41 14.78 -22.49
CA GLY A 417 -4.59 15.66 -22.49
C GLY A 417 -4.94 16.25 -21.12
N ARG A 418 -4.10 16.06 -20.08
CA ARG A 418 -4.41 16.47 -18.71
C ARG A 418 -3.78 17.83 -18.32
N PRO A 419 -4.41 18.65 -17.44
CA PRO A 419 -5.66 18.40 -16.74
C PRO A 419 -6.87 18.32 -17.67
N LYS A 420 -7.73 17.31 -17.49
CA LYS A 420 -8.90 17.06 -18.33
C LYS A 420 -10.17 17.03 -17.49
N THR A 421 -11.16 17.82 -17.90
CA THR A 421 -12.53 17.65 -17.40
C THR A 421 -13.16 16.48 -18.13
N ILE A 422 -13.66 15.52 -17.38
CA ILE A 422 -14.34 14.34 -17.93
C ILE A 422 -15.82 14.69 -18.05
N ASP A 423 -16.36 14.58 -19.27
CA ASP A 423 -17.80 14.73 -19.49
C ASP A 423 -18.58 13.49 -19.02
N ARG A 424 -19.89 13.68 -18.85
CA ARG A 424 -20.80 12.65 -18.30
C ARG A 424 -20.78 11.36 -19.13
N GLU A 425 -20.85 11.50 -20.45
CA GLU A 425 -20.94 10.37 -21.38
C GLU A 425 -19.67 9.52 -21.34
N LEU A 426 -18.50 10.16 -21.35
CA LEU A 426 -17.22 9.48 -21.22
C LEU A 426 -17.07 8.77 -19.87
N LEU A 427 -17.49 9.41 -18.78
CA LEU A 427 -17.45 8.80 -17.45
C LEU A 427 -18.32 7.55 -17.37
N GLU A 428 -19.58 7.65 -17.80
CA GLU A 428 -20.52 6.52 -17.78
C GLU A 428 -20.01 5.35 -18.61
N ARG A 429 -19.47 5.64 -19.80
CA ARG A 429 -18.86 4.62 -20.65
C ARG A 429 -17.66 3.95 -19.95
N LEU A 430 -16.72 4.72 -19.41
CA LEU A 430 -15.53 4.17 -18.75
C LEU A 430 -15.86 3.39 -17.48
N LEU A 431 -16.86 3.81 -16.70
CA LEU A 431 -17.32 3.07 -15.53
C LEU A 431 -17.99 1.76 -15.92
N LYS A 432 -18.76 1.75 -17.02
CA LYS A 432 -19.34 0.52 -17.57
C LYS A 432 -18.25 -0.42 -18.07
N ASP A 433 -17.31 0.08 -18.89
CA ASP A 433 -16.20 -0.70 -19.41
C ASP A 433 -15.36 -1.30 -18.26
N PHE A 434 -15.14 -0.54 -17.17
CA PHE A 434 -14.49 -1.02 -15.94
C PHE A 434 -15.26 -2.16 -15.26
N ILE A 435 -16.58 -2.02 -15.11
CA ILE A 435 -17.40 -3.07 -14.48
C ILE A 435 -17.28 -4.36 -15.28
N ASP A 436 -17.44 -4.27 -16.60
CA ASP A 436 -17.44 -5.42 -17.51
C ASP A 436 -16.05 -6.10 -17.59
N SER A 437 -14.94 -5.37 -17.34
CA SER A 437 -13.58 -5.92 -17.44
C SER A 437 -12.94 -6.36 -16.12
N GLU A 438 -13.04 -5.56 -15.06
CA GLU A 438 -12.32 -5.76 -13.79
C GLU A 438 -13.26 -5.73 -12.58
N GLY A 439 -14.39 -5.01 -12.68
CA GLY A 439 -15.24 -4.71 -11.54
C GLY A 439 -16.13 -5.87 -11.08
N VAL A 440 -16.63 -6.68 -12.02
CA VAL A 440 -17.46 -7.87 -11.73
C VAL A 440 -16.70 -8.84 -10.82
N ASP A 441 -15.47 -9.19 -11.15
CA ASP A 441 -14.68 -10.14 -10.36
C ASP A 441 -14.36 -9.60 -8.97
N ALA A 442 -13.97 -8.32 -8.86
CA ALA A 442 -13.70 -7.70 -7.57
C ALA A 442 -14.93 -7.73 -6.64
N ALA A 443 -16.13 -7.51 -7.18
CA ALA A 443 -17.37 -7.59 -6.43
C ALA A 443 -17.77 -9.04 -6.12
N ARG A 444 -17.68 -9.94 -7.10
CA ARG A 444 -17.98 -11.38 -6.95
C ARG A 444 -17.13 -12.00 -5.84
N VAL A 445 -15.81 -11.78 -5.86
CA VAL A 445 -14.89 -12.30 -4.83
C VAL A 445 -15.28 -11.80 -3.44
N ALA A 446 -15.63 -10.51 -3.31
CA ALA A 446 -16.04 -9.95 -2.03
C ALA A 446 -17.36 -10.53 -1.52
N LEU A 447 -18.33 -10.78 -2.41
CA LEU A 447 -19.62 -11.38 -2.08
C LEU A 447 -19.52 -12.89 -1.80
N GLU A 448 -18.72 -13.63 -2.57
CA GLU A 448 -18.40 -15.04 -2.32
C GLU A 448 -17.69 -15.19 -0.98
N ASP A 449 -16.77 -14.29 -0.66
CA ASP A 449 -16.09 -14.27 0.62
C ASP A 449 -17.09 -14.13 1.77
N LEU A 450 -18.07 -13.23 1.65
CA LEU A 450 -19.17 -13.10 2.61
C LEU A 450 -20.04 -14.37 2.66
N ARG A 451 -20.44 -14.91 1.50
CA ARG A 451 -21.26 -16.13 1.37
C ARG A 451 -20.68 -17.32 2.13
N ARG A 452 -19.37 -17.52 2.02
CA ARG A 452 -18.66 -18.62 2.69
C ARG A 452 -18.71 -18.52 4.21
N LYS A 453 -18.76 -17.31 4.78
CA LYS A 453 -18.86 -17.11 6.25
C LYS A 453 -20.31 -17.11 6.72
N THR A 454 -21.20 -16.51 5.93
CA THR A 454 -22.64 -16.44 6.20
C THR A 454 -23.42 -16.31 4.89
N ALA A 455 -24.33 -17.23 4.62
CA ALA A 455 -25.18 -17.18 3.43
C ALA A 455 -26.28 -16.11 3.51
N GLU A 456 -26.84 -15.87 4.71
CA GLU A 456 -28.01 -15.01 4.92
C GLU A 456 -27.92 -13.61 4.25
N PRO A 457 -26.83 -12.84 4.36
CA PRO A 457 -26.74 -11.54 3.67
C PRO A 457 -26.83 -11.64 2.15
N ILE A 458 -26.32 -12.72 1.56
CA ILE A 458 -26.32 -12.93 0.10
C ILE A 458 -27.71 -13.35 -0.37
N ASP A 459 -28.38 -14.25 0.35
CA ASP A 459 -29.77 -14.63 0.05
C ASP A 459 -30.72 -13.42 0.14
N LEU A 460 -30.52 -12.58 1.16
CA LEU A 460 -31.23 -11.32 1.30
C LEU A 460 -30.91 -10.33 0.17
N LEU A 461 -29.65 -10.30 -0.28
CA LEU A 461 -29.22 -9.45 -1.38
C LEU A 461 -29.85 -9.87 -2.72
N HIS A 462 -29.98 -11.17 -3.00
CA HIS A 462 -30.73 -11.67 -4.17
C HIS A 462 -32.18 -11.21 -4.15
N ARG A 463 -32.86 -11.34 -3.01
CA ARG A 463 -34.25 -10.85 -2.86
C ARG A 463 -34.34 -9.35 -3.08
N ALA A 464 -33.44 -8.57 -2.46
CA ALA A 464 -33.42 -7.12 -2.58
C ALA A 464 -33.07 -6.62 -3.99
N ALA A 465 -32.26 -7.37 -4.76
CA ALA A 465 -31.91 -7.02 -6.12
C ALA A 465 -33.05 -7.27 -7.12
N ALA A 466 -33.93 -8.23 -6.82
CA ALA A 466 -35.07 -8.62 -7.66
C ALA A 466 -36.27 -7.68 -7.55
N VAL A 467 -36.33 -6.85 -6.51
CA VAL A 467 -37.41 -5.86 -6.30
C VAL A 467 -36.85 -4.43 -6.30
N PRO A 468 -37.66 -3.40 -6.61
CA PRO A 468 -37.21 -2.02 -6.51
C PRO A 468 -36.84 -1.61 -5.08
N HIS A 469 -37.64 -2.06 -4.10
CA HIS A 469 -37.45 -1.73 -2.69
C HIS A 469 -37.88 -2.92 -1.81
N LEU A 470 -37.06 -3.23 -0.83
CA LEU A 470 -37.36 -4.17 0.26
C LEU A 470 -37.83 -3.39 1.50
N PRO A 471 -38.76 -3.91 2.32
CA PRO A 471 -39.14 -3.27 3.58
C PRO A 471 -37.94 -3.01 4.48
N LEU A 472 -37.92 -1.86 5.17
CA LEU A 472 -36.80 -1.47 6.04
C LEU A 472 -36.51 -2.52 7.13
N ALA A 473 -37.53 -3.18 7.66
CA ALA A 473 -37.38 -4.21 8.67
C ALA A 473 -36.54 -5.40 8.19
N GLU A 474 -36.69 -5.79 6.91
CA GLU A 474 -35.96 -6.90 6.30
C GLU A 474 -34.58 -6.49 5.80
N GLY A 475 -34.42 -5.26 5.30
CA GLY A 475 -33.17 -4.78 4.70
C GLY A 475 -32.08 -4.33 5.66
N LYS A 476 -32.31 -4.36 6.99
CA LYS A 476 -31.35 -3.83 7.99
C LYS A 476 -29.95 -4.45 7.87
N LEU A 477 -29.88 -5.76 7.61
CA LEU A 477 -28.60 -6.45 7.49
C LEU A 477 -27.80 -5.98 6.27
N LEU A 478 -28.46 -5.74 5.13
CA LEU A 478 -27.82 -5.19 3.94
C LEU A 478 -27.29 -3.77 4.18
N LEU A 479 -28.05 -2.94 4.91
CA LEU A 479 -27.60 -1.60 5.29
C LEU A 479 -26.35 -1.64 6.18
N ARG A 480 -26.28 -2.57 7.15
CA ARG A 480 -25.10 -2.74 8.03
C ARG A 480 -23.84 -3.09 7.23
N TYR A 481 -23.97 -3.96 6.23
CA TYR A 481 -22.88 -4.33 5.32
C TYR A 481 -22.60 -3.28 4.23
N GLY A 482 -23.48 -2.28 4.08
CA GLY A 482 -23.44 -1.30 3.00
C GLY A 482 -23.70 -1.88 1.61
N LEU A 483 -24.39 -3.02 1.55
CA LEU A 483 -24.76 -3.66 0.29
C LEU A 483 -26.02 -3.06 -0.35
N ALA A 484 -26.72 -2.21 0.39
CA ALA A 484 -27.92 -1.51 -0.06
C ALA A 484 -27.98 -0.10 0.53
N GLU A 485 -28.81 0.74 -0.05
CA GLU A 485 -29.11 2.09 0.41
C GLU A 485 -30.53 2.18 0.97
N GLN A 486 -30.72 3.03 1.97
CA GLN A 486 -32.05 3.37 2.47
C GLN A 486 -32.62 4.54 1.66
N LYS A 487 -33.82 4.34 1.12
CA LYS A 487 -34.67 5.35 0.47
C LYS A 487 -35.98 5.50 1.27
N PRO A 488 -36.75 6.58 1.05
CA PRO A 488 -38.04 6.76 1.72
C PRO A 488 -39.00 5.57 1.53
N GLN A 489 -38.93 4.90 0.38
CA GLN A 489 -39.79 3.78 0.01
C GLN A 489 -39.32 2.43 0.58
N GLY A 490 -38.09 2.34 1.10
CA GLY A 490 -37.50 1.09 1.59
C GLY A 490 -36.01 0.98 1.31
N VAL A 491 -35.49 -0.24 1.28
CA VAL A 491 -34.07 -0.55 1.04
C VAL A 491 -33.89 -1.02 -0.39
N CYS A 492 -32.94 -0.44 -1.13
CA CYS A 492 -32.68 -0.80 -2.53
C CYS A 492 -31.18 -1.03 -2.79
N VAL A 493 -30.87 -1.94 -3.70
CA VAL A 493 -29.49 -2.15 -4.18
C VAL A 493 -29.21 -1.15 -5.31
N ALA A 494 -28.57 -0.01 -5.02
CA ALA A 494 -28.35 1.04 -6.01
C ALA A 494 -27.09 0.82 -6.88
N SER A 495 -26.04 0.22 -6.31
CA SER A 495 -24.75 0.06 -6.99
C SER A 495 -24.80 -0.94 -8.14
N SER A 496 -24.39 -0.50 -9.32
CA SER A 496 -24.20 -1.36 -10.50
C SER A 496 -23.16 -2.44 -10.25
N MET A 497 -22.09 -2.11 -9.52
CA MET A 497 -21.00 -3.05 -9.21
C MET A 497 -21.46 -4.20 -8.30
N ILE A 498 -22.29 -3.91 -7.29
CA ILE A 498 -22.88 -4.95 -6.42
C ILE A 498 -23.82 -5.85 -7.24
N ARG A 499 -24.67 -5.26 -8.10
CA ARG A 499 -25.58 -6.01 -8.96
C ARG A 499 -24.84 -6.94 -9.91
N ALA A 500 -23.78 -6.43 -10.54
CA ALA A 500 -22.97 -7.20 -11.48
C ALA A 500 -22.23 -8.35 -10.79
N GLY A 501 -21.60 -8.09 -9.62
CA GLY A 501 -20.96 -9.14 -8.83
C GLY A 501 -21.93 -10.21 -8.33
N LEU A 502 -23.15 -9.84 -7.95
CA LEU A 502 -24.21 -10.76 -7.52
C LEU A 502 -24.72 -11.64 -8.67
N ALA A 503 -24.86 -11.07 -9.87
CA ALA A 503 -25.24 -11.83 -11.06
C ALA A 503 -24.19 -12.91 -11.38
N ALA A 504 -22.90 -12.52 -11.40
CA ALA A 504 -21.79 -13.46 -11.63
C ALA A 504 -21.67 -14.54 -10.55
N LEU A 505 -22.03 -14.22 -9.30
CA LEU A 505 -22.10 -15.19 -8.20
C LEU A 505 -23.21 -16.25 -8.40
N SER A 506 -24.30 -15.88 -9.09
CA SER A 506 -25.45 -16.78 -9.35
C SER A 506 -25.19 -17.75 -10.50
N GLU A 507 -24.40 -17.34 -11.48
CA GLU A 507 -24.03 -18.16 -12.64
C GLU A 507 -22.97 -19.21 -12.31
N ALA A 508 -22.17 -18.98 -11.27
CA ALA A 508 -21.28 -19.98 -10.70
C ALA A 508 -22.10 -21.04 -9.95
N ALA A 509 -22.16 -22.27 -10.48
CA ALA A 509 -22.80 -23.40 -9.82
C ALA A 509 -22.29 -23.55 -8.37
N PRO A 510 -23.11 -24.02 -7.41
CA PRO A 510 -22.63 -24.28 -6.06
C PRO A 510 -21.47 -25.29 -6.16
N PRO A 511 -20.35 -25.07 -5.46
CA PRO A 511 -19.35 -26.12 -5.34
C PRO A 511 -20.04 -27.31 -4.68
N VAL A 512 -20.08 -28.44 -5.39
CA VAL A 512 -20.51 -29.72 -4.83
C VAL A 512 -19.68 -29.93 -3.57
N GLN A 513 -20.35 -30.04 -2.42
CA GLN A 513 -19.73 -30.57 -1.21
C GLN A 513 -19.32 -32.01 -1.53
N ALA A 514 -18.12 -32.19 -2.06
CA ALA A 514 -17.44 -33.46 -2.00
C ALA A 514 -17.15 -33.72 -0.53
N THR A 515 -17.99 -34.54 0.09
CA THR A 515 -17.61 -35.33 1.26
C THR A 515 -16.39 -36.15 0.85
N LEU A 516 -15.21 -35.57 1.08
CA LEU A 516 -13.95 -36.29 0.98
C LEU A 516 -13.73 -36.96 2.33
N ASP A 517 -14.12 -38.23 2.40
CA ASP A 517 -13.46 -39.19 3.27
C ASP A 517 -12.01 -39.29 2.78
N ILE A 518 -11.10 -38.52 3.39
CA ILE A 518 -9.68 -38.53 3.02
C ILE A 518 -9.00 -39.64 3.82
N ALA A 519 -8.75 -40.75 3.12
CA ALA A 519 -7.68 -41.67 3.48
C ALA A 519 -6.33 -40.94 3.37
N GLU A 520 -5.50 -41.10 4.40
CA GLU A 520 -4.19 -40.47 4.55
C GLU A 520 -3.26 -40.76 3.36
N GLY A 521 -2.96 -39.72 2.59
CA GLY A 521 -1.87 -39.64 1.62
C GLY A 521 -1.40 -38.19 1.54
N PRO A 522 -0.13 -37.90 1.19
CA PRO A 522 0.39 -36.54 1.17
C PRO A 522 -0.34 -35.72 0.11
N VAL A 523 -1.23 -34.84 0.57
CA VAL A 523 -2.01 -33.92 -0.26
C VAL A 523 -1.05 -32.89 -0.84
N GLN A 524 -0.82 -32.92 -2.16
CA GLN A 524 -0.30 -31.76 -2.87
C GLN A 524 -1.36 -30.66 -2.82
N LEU A 525 -1.02 -29.56 -2.15
CA LEU A 525 -1.89 -28.39 -1.98
C LEU A 525 -1.86 -27.56 -3.27
N LEU A 526 -2.53 -28.06 -4.30
CA LEU A 526 -2.65 -27.38 -5.59
C LEU A 526 -3.39 -26.04 -5.41
N LEU A 527 -2.75 -24.97 -5.89
CA LEU A 527 -3.33 -23.62 -5.91
C LEU A 527 -4.22 -23.46 -7.14
N GLU A 528 -5.30 -22.70 -7.01
CA GLU A 528 -6.11 -22.28 -8.17
C GLU A 528 -5.24 -21.48 -9.15
N PRO A 529 -5.42 -21.60 -10.49
CA PRO A 529 -4.50 -21.05 -11.48
C PRO A 529 -4.22 -19.54 -11.37
N GLU A 530 -5.21 -18.75 -10.94
CA GLU A 530 -5.08 -17.31 -10.72
C GLU A 530 -4.29 -16.99 -9.45
N GLU A 531 -4.56 -17.70 -8.35
CA GLU A 531 -3.82 -17.56 -7.08
C GLU A 531 -2.35 -17.99 -7.28
N TRP A 532 -2.13 -19.07 -8.02
CA TRP A 532 -0.80 -19.53 -8.44
C TRP A 532 -0.05 -18.43 -9.23
N ALA A 533 -0.71 -17.76 -10.18
CA ALA A 533 -0.11 -16.70 -10.98
C ALA A 533 0.21 -15.44 -10.17
N GLU A 534 -0.70 -15.02 -9.27
CA GLU A 534 -0.49 -13.87 -8.39
C GLU A 534 0.67 -14.11 -7.42
N GLU A 535 0.73 -15.30 -6.82
CA GLU A 535 1.78 -15.68 -5.88
C GLU A 535 3.16 -15.70 -6.55
N LEU A 536 3.24 -16.24 -7.76
CA LEU A 536 4.47 -16.22 -8.54
C LEU A 536 4.88 -14.81 -8.96
N ALA A 537 3.93 -13.92 -9.26
CA ALA A 537 4.23 -12.52 -9.56
C ALA A 537 4.84 -11.79 -8.35
N VAL A 538 4.34 -12.06 -7.13
CA VAL A 538 4.88 -11.53 -5.89
C VAL A 538 6.30 -12.05 -5.63
N ILE A 539 6.52 -13.36 -5.77
CA ILE A 539 7.84 -13.98 -5.63
C ILE A 539 8.84 -13.37 -6.62
N ASN A 540 8.45 -13.22 -7.90
CA ASN A 540 9.30 -12.66 -8.94
C ASN A 540 9.68 -11.20 -8.64
N ARG A 541 8.71 -10.37 -8.24
CA ARG A 541 8.97 -8.96 -7.87
C ARG A 541 9.98 -8.86 -6.72
N ARG A 542 9.82 -9.70 -5.69
CA ARG A 542 10.72 -9.73 -4.53
C ARG A 542 12.11 -10.22 -4.92
N ARG A 543 12.20 -11.29 -5.72
CA ARG A 543 13.48 -11.78 -6.27
C ARG A 543 14.21 -10.69 -7.04
N ASN A 544 13.54 -9.96 -7.94
CA ASN A 544 14.16 -8.89 -8.72
C ASN A 544 14.67 -7.74 -7.84
N THR A 545 13.96 -7.44 -6.75
CA THR A 545 14.38 -6.43 -5.77
C THR A 545 15.61 -6.90 -5.00
N LEU A 546 15.59 -8.16 -4.56
CA LEU A 546 16.68 -8.81 -3.85
C LEU A 546 17.94 -8.93 -4.72
N GLU A 547 17.78 -9.21 -6.01
CA GLU A 547 18.88 -9.29 -6.98
C GLU A 547 19.63 -7.95 -7.09
N ARG A 548 18.90 -6.83 -7.11
CA ARG A 548 19.52 -5.49 -7.08
C ARG A 548 20.30 -5.25 -5.79
N LYS A 549 19.72 -5.61 -4.64
CA LYS A 549 20.40 -5.50 -3.34
C LYS A 549 21.65 -6.38 -3.28
N LEU A 550 21.60 -7.60 -3.81
CA LEU A 550 22.75 -8.51 -3.87
C LEU A 550 23.90 -7.92 -4.70
N ARG A 551 23.60 -7.27 -5.83
CA ARG A 551 24.63 -6.59 -6.65
C ARG A 551 25.30 -5.45 -5.89
N GLU A 552 24.52 -4.61 -5.22
CA GLU A 552 25.03 -3.51 -4.38
C GLU A 552 25.86 -4.05 -3.21
N PHE A 553 25.38 -5.12 -2.58
CA PHE A 553 26.06 -5.77 -1.46
C PHE A 553 27.40 -6.40 -1.86
N ILE A 554 27.45 -7.11 -2.99
CA ILE A 554 28.69 -7.66 -3.56
C ILE A 554 29.69 -6.53 -3.85
N ARG A 555 29.23 -5.44 -4.48
CA ARG A 555 30.05 -4.28 -4.77
C ARG A 555 30.67 -3.69 -3.50
N PHE A 556 29.85 -3.44 -2.48
CA PHE A 556 30.29 -2.81 -1.24
C PHE A 556 31.28 -3.71 -0.47
N SER A 557 30.91 -4.96 -0.24
CA SER A 557 31.70 -5.88 0.58
C SER A 557 33.04 -6.25 -0.06
N LEU A 558 33.10 -6.49 -1.37
CA LEU A 558 34.36 -6.81 -2.05
C LEU A 558 35.27 -5.60 -2.25
N LYS A 559 34.69 -4.40 -2.41
CA LYS A 559 35.47 -3.15 -2.49
C LYS A 559 36.05 -2.80 -1.12
N PHE A 560 35.32 -3.07 -0.04
CA PHE A 560 35.78 -2.83 1.33
C PHE A 560 36.81 -3.87 1.79
N SER A 561 36.73 -5.11 1.32
CA SER A 561 37.68 -6.19 1.65
C SER A 561 38.90 -6.26 0.70
N ALA A 562 39.02 -5.36 -0.27
CA ALA A 562 40.18 -5.28 -1.15
C ALA A 562 41.36 -4.57 -0.46
N GLN A 563 42.55 -5.17 -0.51
CA GLN A 563 43.77 -4.54 -0.01
C GLN A 563 44.32 -3.50 -1.01
N ALA A 564 45.24 -2.64 -0.57
CA ALA A 564 45.82 -1.59 -1.41
C ALA A 564 46.49 -2.20 -2.66
N GLY A 565 45.94 -1.89 -3.85
CA GLY A 565 46.40 -2.42 -5.14
C GLY A 565 45.59 -3.60 -5.70
N GLU A 566 44.65 -4.17 -4.93
CA GLU A 566 43.74 -5.21 -5.44
C GLU A 566 42.50 -4.59 -6.10
N ASN A 567 42.17 -5.05 -7.32
CA ASN A 567 40.91 -4.71 -7.96
C ASN A 567 39.83 -5.72 -7.59
N TRP A 568 38.78 -5.27 -6.89
CA TRP A 568 37.65 -6.11 -6.51
C TRP A 568 36.92 -6.72 -7.73
N VAL A 569 37.01 -6.08 -8.91
CA VAL A 569 36.48 -6.60 -10.17
C VAL A 569 37.12 -7.94 -10.54
N ASP A 570 38.41 -8.12 -10.25
CA ASP A 570 39.12 -9.38 -10.52
C ASP A 570 38.62 -10.52 -9.62
N LYS A 571 38.19 -10.20 -8.38
CA LYS A 571 37.59 -11.18 -7.47
C LYS A 571 36.25 -11.69 -8.02
N VAL A 572 35.46 -10.80 -8.61
CA VAL A 572 34.20 -11.17 -9.28
C VAL A 572 34.48 -12.03 -10.51
N LEU A 573 35.36 -11.58 -11.41
CA LEU A 573 35.76 -12.32 -12.62
C LEU A 573 36.30 -13.73 -12.31
N LYS A 574 37.13 -13.87 -11.26
CA LYS A 574 37.66 -15.17 -10.81
C LYS A 574 36.59 -16.13 -10.30
N SER A 575 35.40 -15.64 -9.97
CA SER A 575 34.27 -16.46 -9.51
C SER A 575 33.42 -17.01 -10.66
N LEU A 576 33.61 -16.50 -11.87
CA LEU A 576 32.88 -16.89 -13.07
C LEU A 576 33.60 -18.01 -13.84
N PRO A 577 32.85 -18.83 -14.62
CA PRO A 577 33.41 -19.76 -15.59
C PRO A 577 34.27 -19.05 -16.64
N GLU A 578 35.24 -19.78 -17.21
CA GLU A 578 36.26 -19.23 -18.12
C GLU A 578 35.67 -18.48 -19.32
N ARG A 579 34.59 -19.00 -19.92
CA ARG A 579 33.89 -18.37 -21.04
C ARG A 579 33.28 -17.00 -20.68
N ALA A 580 32.57 -16.91 -19.55
CA ALA A 580 31.94 -15.67 -19.08
C ALA A 580 32.98 -14.66 -18.59
N ARG A 581 34.10 -15.13 -18.02
CA ARG A 581 35.22 -14.28 -17.60
C ARG A 581 35.83 -13.53 -18.78
N THR A 582 36.08 -14.19 -19.91
CA THR A 582 36.68 -13.57 -21.11
C THR A 582 35.74 -12.56 -21.75
N GLU A 583 34.43 -12.84 -21.78
CA GLU A 583 33.41 -11.95 -22.35
C GLU A 583 33.20 -10.68 -21.51
N LEU A 584 33.22 -10.81 -20.19
CA LEU A 584 32.89 -9.71 -19.26
C LEU A 584 34.13 -8.92 -18.77
N ALA A 585 35.34 -9.43 -18.99
CA ALA A 585 36.60 -8.76 -18.62
C ALA A 585 36.76 -7.30 -19.11
N PRO A 586 36.25 -6.89 -20.28
CA PRO A 586 36.36 -5.51 -20.75
C PRO A 586 35.45 -4.50 -20.02
N LEU A 587 34.49 -4.97 -19.20
CA LEU A 587 33.48 -4.11 -18.58
C LEU A 587 33.96 -3.51 -17.26
N SER A 588 33.51 -2.27 -16.98
CA SER A 588 33.72 -1.64 -15.68
C SER A 588 32.91 -2.35 -14.58
N GLY A 589 33.32 -2.24 -13.31
CA GLY A 589 32.73 -3.02 -12.21
C GLY A 589 31.20 -2.97 -12.12
N ASP A 590 30.58 -1.81 -12.32
CA ASP A 590 29.11 -1.66 -12.29
C ASP A 590 28.44 -2.24 -13.54
N ALA A 591 29.09 -2.10 -14.71
CA ALA A 591 28.61 -2.69 -15.96
C ALA A 591 28.73 -4.22 -15.95
N LEU A 592 29.80 -4.75 -15.36
CA LEU A 592 30.02 -6.18 -15.15
C LEU A 592 28.98 -6.74 -14.19
N LEU A 593 28.79 -6.09 -13.04
CA LEU A 593 27.80 -6.54 -12.07
C LEU A 593 26.40 -6.55 -12.66
N ASN A 594 26.01 -5.60 -13.52
CA ASN A 594 24.69 -5.60 -14.16
C ASN A 594 24.49 -6.72 -15.19
N LYS A 595 25.54 -7.42 -15.61
CA LYS A 595 25.48 -8.52 -16.58
C LYS A 595 25.46 -9.92 -15.95
N LEU A 596 25.71 -10.03 -14.65
CA LEU A 596 25.70 -11.32 -13.93
C LEU A 596 24.28 -11.85 -13.78
N TYR A 597 24.08 -13.16 -13.89
CA TYR A 597 22.79 -13.78 -13.56
C TYR A 597 22.71 -14.17 -12.09
N TRP A 598 21.52 -14.52 -11.61
CA TRP A 598 21.27 -14.91 -10.20
C TRP A 598 22.28 -15.96 -9.68
N LYS A 599 22.51 -17.01 -10.48
CA LYS A 599 23.49 -18.06 -10.16
C LYS A 599 24.92 -17.53 -10.02
N ASP A 600 25.30 -16.55 -10.82
CA ASP A 600 26.63 -15.93 -10.77
C ASP A 600 26.79 -15.09 -9.50
N LEU A 601 25.75 -14.38 -9.07
CA LEU A 601 25.75 -13.63 -7.80
C LEU A 601 25.95 -14.56 -6.60
N GLY A 602 25.24 -15.70 -6.59
CA GLY A 602 25.41 -16.74 -5.58
C GLY A 602 26.84 -17.31 -5.56
N ALA A 603 27.39 -17.61 -6.74
CA ALA A 603 28.75 -18.13 -6.88
C ALA A 603 29.82 -17.14 -6.37
N VAL A 604 29.66 -15.84 -6.64
CA VAL A 604 30.58 -14.80 -6.16
C VAL A 604 30.57 -14.74 -4.63
N ILE A 605 29.40 -14.73 -4.01
CA ILE A 605 29.26 -14.67 -2.54
C ILE A 605 29.79 -15.95 -1.89
N ALA A 606 29.45 -17.12 -2.42
CA ALA A 606 29.90 -18.41 -1.89
C ALA A 606 31.42 -18.59 -1.99
N LYS A 607 32.05 -18.08 -3.06
CA LYS A 607 33.50 -18.16 -3.27
C LYS A 607 34.29 -17.23 -2.35
N HIS A 608 33.75 -16.04 -2.06
CA HIS A 608 34.38 -15.03 -1.19
C HIS A 608 33.67 -14.88 0.16
N TRP A 609 33.17 -16.00 0.70
CA TRP A 609 32.26 -16.04 1.84
C TRP A 609 32.74 -15.25 3.07
N THR A 610 34.03 -15.25 3.35
CA THR A 610 34.63 -14.51 4.47
C THR A 610 34.36 -13.01 4.44
N SER A 611 34.10 -12.44 3.25
CA SER A 611 33.71 -11.03 3.10
C SER A 611 32.23 -10.77 3.44
N PHE A 612 31.41 -11.82 3.58
CA PHE A 612 29.95 -11.74 3.66
C PHE A 612 29.37 -12.40 4.92
N GLU A 613 30.13 -13.29 5.58
CA GLU A 613 29.68 -14.13 6.69
C GLU A 613 29.11 -13.35 7.88
N LYS A 614 29.64 -12.16 8.17
CA LYS A 614 29.17 -11.31 9.27
C LYS A 614 27.74 -10.79 9.08
N VAL A 615 27.31 -10.66 7.82
CA VAL A 615 26.01 -10.12 7.46
C VAL A 615 25.04 -11.27 7.18
N ILE A 616 25.44 -12.22 6.34
CA ILE A 616 24.54 -13.32 5.92
C ILE A 616 24.42 -14.41 7.00
N GLY A 617 25.50 -14.73 7.71
CA GLY A 617 25.52 -15.75 8.77
C GLY A 617 25.85 -17.15 8.27
N ASP A 618 24.83 -17.94 7.91
CA ASP A 618 24.98 -19.38 7.58
C ASP A 618 25.21 -19.60 6.07
N LYS A 619 26.40 -20.12 5.73
CA LYS A 619 26.80 -20.40 4.34
C LYS A 619 25.94 -21.46 3.67
N ARG A 620 25.66 -22.55 4.38
CA ARG A 620 24.95 -23.71 3.83
C ARG A 620 23.50 -23.33 3.55
N ARG A 621 22.89 -22.59 4.47
CA ARG A 621 21.54 -22.04 4.26
C ARG A 621 21.51 -21.03 3.11
N PHE A 622 22.51 -20.18 2.98
CA PHE A 622 22.63 -19.24 1.86
C PHE A 622 22.68 -19.97 0.51
N GLU A 623 23.52 -20.99 0.38
CA GLU A 623 23.64 -21.78 -0.85
C GLU A 623 22.31 -22.46 -1.21
N MET A 624 21.64 -23.07 -0.22
CA MET A 624 20.30 -23.67 -0.41
C MET A 624 19.24 -22.65 -0.83
N ALA A 625 19.25 -21.45 -0.21
CA ALA A 625 18.31 -20.38 -0.56
C ALA A 625 18.55 -19.85 -1.98
N MET A 626 19.83 -19.66 -2.37
CA MET A 626 20.19 -19.20 -3.71
C MET A 626 19.84 -20.22 -4.78
N GLU A 627 19.99 -21.52 -4.49
CA GLU A 627 19.60 -22.61 -5.39
C GLU A 627 18.08 -22.69 -5.56
N LEU A 628 17.33 -22.69 -4.47
CA LEU A 628 15.86 -22.71 -4.50
C LEU A 628 15.31 -21.53 -5.31
N LEU A 629 15.76 -20.30 -5.01
CA LEU A 629 15.28 -19.09 -5.68
C LEU A 629 15.69 -18.97 -7.15
N ASN A 630 16.64 -19.80 -7.61
CA ASN A 630 17.05 -19.89 -9.00
C ASN A 630 16.13 -20.76 -9.86
N ASP A 631 15.21 -21.54 -9.28
CA ASP A 631 14.41 -22.54 -10.02
C ASP A 631 13.35 -21.93 -10.97
N ARG A 632 13.07 -20.62 -10.83
CA ARG A 632 12.21 -19.77 -11.69
C ARG A 632 10.94 -20.46 -12.21
N PRO A 633 10.03 -20.89 -11.31
CA PRO A 633 8.77 -21.51 -11.72
C PRO A 633 7.88 -20.61 -12.59
N ASP A 634 8.03 -19.29 -12.45
CA ASP A 634 7.38 -18.24 -13.26
C ASP A 634 7.73 -18.31 -14.75
N ALA A 635 8.95 -18.73 -15.10
CA ALA A 635 9.44 -18.68 -16.47
C ALA A 635 9.03 -19.89 -17.33
N HIS A 636 8.61 -20.99 -16.68
CA HIS A 636 8.35 -22.28 -17.34
C HIS A 636 7.01 -22.91 -16.96
N ALA A 637 6.15 -22.18 -16.24
CA ALA A 637 4.87 -22.66 -15.73
C ALA A 637 4.97 -24.02 -15.02
N LYS A 638 6.00 -24.18 -14.18
CA LYS A 638 6.20 -25.42 -13.43
C LYS A 638 5.04 -25.61 -12.44
N PRO A 639 4.54 -26.84 -12.22
CA PRO A 639 3.57 -27.10 -11.17
C PRO A 639 4.25 -26.87 -9.82
N VAL A 640 3.83 -25.83 -9.10
CA VAL A 640 4.34 -25.43 -7.80
C VAL A 640 3.16 -25.37 -6.85
N ASP A 641 3.23 -26.08 -5.73
CA ASP A 641 2.13 -26.15 -4.77
C ASP A 641 2.26 -25.07 -3.67
N ALA A 642 1.25 -24.97 -2.80
CA ALA A 642 1.26 -23.97 -1.72
C ALA A 642 2.44 -24.12 -0.74
N ALA A 643 2.94 -25.34 -0.56
CA ALA A 643 4.07 -25.61 0.34
C ALA A 643 5.39 -25.13 -0.28
N ASP A 644 5.56 -25.33 -1.58
CA ASP A 644 6.67 -24.78 -2.33
C ASP A 644 6.65 -23.24 -2.29
N ILE A 645 5.51 -22.60 -2.54
CA ILE A 645 5.37 -21.13 -2.47
C ILE A 645 5.73 -20.60 -1.08
N ALA A 646 5.32 -21.29 -0.02
CA ALA A 646 5.71 -20.94 1.34
C ALA A 646 7.23 -21.06 1.55
N LEU A 647 7.88 -22.07 0.97
CA LEU A 647 9.33 -22.25 1.01
C LEU A 647 10.06 -21.10 0.29
N TYR A 648 9.60 -20.73 -0.91
CA TYR A 648 10.12 -19.56 -1.66
C TYR A 648 9.99 -18.27 -0.85
N ARG A 649 8.81 -18.02 -0.26
CA ARG A 649 8.56 -16.85 0.59
C ARG A 649 9.49 -16.82 1.81
N ARG A 650 9.69 -17.96 2.47
CA ARG A 650 10.53 -18.07 3.66
C ARG A 650 11.98 -17.72 3.35
N GLU A 651 12.55 -18.26 2.27
CA GLU A 651 13.94 -17.97 1.91
C GLU A 651 14.11 -16.54 1.37
N LEU A 652 13.12 -15.98 0.68
CA LEU A 652 13.10 -14.55 0.31
C LEU A 652 13.12 -13.64 1.54
N VAL A 653 12.23 -13.86 2.52
CA VAL A 653 12.21 -13.06 3.76
C VAL A 653 13.56 -13.16 4.46
N TRP A 654 14.11 -14.37 4.57
CA TRP A 654 15.39 -14.57 5.26
C TRP A 654 16.54 -13.81 4.59
N LEU A 655 16.67 -13.87 3.26
CA LEU A 655 17.71 -13.11 2.54
C LEU A 655 17.46 -11.60 2.59
N GLU A 656 16.20 -11.16 2.50
CA GLU A 656 15.83 -9.75 2.58
C GLU A 656 16.17 -9.13 3.94
N GLU A 657 15.92 -9.85 5.04
CA GLU A 657 16.25 -9.41 6.41
C GLU A 657 17.76 -9.28 6.64
N ARG A 658 18.56 -10.11 5.97
CA ARG A 658 20.04 -10.06 6.09
C ARG A 658 20.67 -8.97 5.23
N LEU A 659 19.97 -8.52 4.19
CA LEU A 659 20.43 -7.47 3.26
C LEU A 659 19.67 -6.15 3.42
N ALA A 660 18.85 -6.01 4.47
CA ALA A 660 18.23 -4.77 4.91
C ALA A 660 19.15 -4.04 5.89
#